data_AF-A0A1V4H9Q2-F1
#
_entry.id   AF-A0A1V4H9Q2-F1
#
_cell.length_a   1.000
_cell.length_b   1.000
_cell.length_c   1.000
_cell.angle_alpha   90.00
_cell.angle_beta   90.00
_cell.angle_gamma   90.00
#
_symmetry.space_group_name_H-M   'P 1'
#
loop_
_entity.id
_entity.type
_entity.pdbx_description
1 polymer ?
#
loop_
_entity_poly.entity_id
_entity_poly.type
_entity_poly.pdbx_seq_one_letter_code
_entity_poly.pdbx_strand_id
1 'polypeptide(L)'
;MNGIWSSQFYQTFLHKFAQDKKEYRKVFLLFAYLFFVVSASTIGRTAADTLFLSRFDNSYLSLMYLPQALVMITAGILFQRYSPKVRLDSLMKGLIPLISVLVLISRLGVGLELRWVFPVIYIGYDVFNFLMIVCFWQFATSVMDQRKAKQMIGIVGSGGITGGILSGFGLKALVPLVGTANLIYFYAGLQLLGLVAVYLILRITKDTLDNKPVQPRTTASKQTVPQKAGLFASVPHLKYVAILSAALVVSLTLIDYQFKVILRGTLQNEALAGFMGSFYGFSGLIALFVQLFVSGRILTRFGVMTALLIFPIALMAGSLGILILPVLAMAVMVKGSDKVIGDTLYSSVSQLVMFPVPPEWRGKAKGFLDGIVRNGAKGLAAICLLVVTRFLAPEQLSYLIVSLLAVGILAGVKVKKAYLSTLLANLKKGGDDREKIELNLMDAVSRQILIDALSGTDKQQALYAFGLLREMDTFDLTPHVNGLLHHSIPEMVIEALIYVEQKVPEGFEADLQSLVAEGDNQVKAKALLALAAYAKEAYIDEITRHLDAPSIDVQAAAIAGLVKYYSIEGMFRAVGKLKEMMESGEEEERIAMAALFGQIRVKNFYKPLISLLHDHSPQVRIRALESAAILHVPPLLAPIIAMLKDSQTRRYAISALAAYDEEDVLPPLMSYLDQKEVGLHVPAVFERFATQSAFDRLFAYYETASYDMRDRIVESLLRMQRREPFVDSKKAEAYIVQELHLYGQFAEHGSCLVGVEGYADIADIVNEIRAAISRRIFQLLSLIHDEMTMQAVFLDWSEGDTRQQANAEEVIDQTLQGTLRTEMTKLMAASRKMMRSSAANAQIEAHLSWLSAQGDDWLTQSIQHLILQRFEASQDNELADLMHRVKLLRHVSLFHGMTSKDLSEIAQRLHKMDVPKGTIIIQEGDPGDSLMLMGDGRASVHRSGQLLGELKRGDCFGEMAILTQGPRTASIRAEEDSLLWRLDSSVFYDMMFDQTSIAVEMMKLLSRRLRSELERGQATGKSESAPKLAEAAVGYEQLAAKSTEDLTKDEVLLRRILVLQKIDLFVHLAPDDFLWLAQMVDEVAFAPGETICRAGDFGDTMYGIIEGSIRVHRGSEEYAVLQEGSFFGEMAIIDSGPRSADCTAKEATLLLQLNRDQVMTFCFQNIDVLRSMMRVIADRLRGMI
;
A
#
# COMPACT_ATOMS: atom_id res chain seq x y z
N MET A 1 0.47 -28.35 40.72
CA MET A 1 0.97 -29.74 40.71
C MET A 1 1.20 -30.16 39.27
N ASN A 2 2.38 -30.72 39.03
CA ASN A 2 3.02 -30.98 37.73
C ASN A 2 2.25 -32.00 36.88
N GLY A 3 2.10 -31.77 35.57
CA GLY A 3 1.65 -32.84 34.67
C GLY A 3 1.18 -32.47 33.24
N ILE A 4 0.72 -31.24 32.97
CA ILE A 4 -0.04 -30.97 31.73
C ILE A 4 0.71 -30.10 30.70
N TRP A 5 1.69 -29.30 31.13
CA TRP A 5 2.42 -28.38 30.24
C TRP A 5 3.57 -29.02 29.43
N SER A 6 3.99 -30.25 29.75
CA SER A 6 5.10 -30.90 29.05
C SER A 6 4.66 -31.73 27.84
N SER A 7 3.46 -32.32 27.80
CA SER A 7 3.09 -33.23 26.70
C SER A 7 2.68 -32.48 25.43
N GLN A 8 1.96 -31.37 25.52
CA GLN A 8 1.45 -30.64 24.36
C GLN A 8 2.55 -29.82 23.65
N PHE A 9 3.46 -29.21 24.41
CA PHE A 9 4.66 -28.57 23.85
C PHE A 9 5.59 -29.60 23.21
N TYR A 10 5.79 -30.76 23.85
CA TYR A 10 6.65 -31.83 23.34
C TYR A 10 6.06 -32.53 22.11
N GLN A 11 4.74 -32.75 22.06
CA GLN A 11 4.05 -33.30 20.90
C GLN A 11 3.98 -32.30 19.74
N THR A 12 3.73 -31.01 19.99
CA THR A 12 3.77 -29.98 18.94
C THR A 12 5.19 -29.78 18.41
N PHE A 13 6.20 -29.87 19.28
CA PHE A 13 7.62 -29.85 18.91
C PHE A 13 7.99 -31.08 18.07
N LEU A 14 7.59 -32.29 18.48
CA LEU A 14 7.80 -33.53 17.73
C LEU A 14 7.06 -33.55 16.39
N HIS A 15 5.85 -32.99 16.31
CA HIS A 15 5.06 -32.95 15.08
C HIS A 15 5.64 -31.94 14.06
N LYS A 16 6.18 -30.80 14.54
CA LYS A 16 7.03 -29.89 13.73
C LYS A 16 8.37 -30.53 13.34
N PHE A 17 8.97 -31.35 14.21
CA PHE A 17 10.20 -32.08 13.91
C PHE A 17 10.00 -33.18 12.84
N ALA A 18 8.81 -33.78 12.81
CA ALA A 18 8.46 -34.87 11.90
C ALA A 18 8.21 -34.41 10.45
N GLN A 19 7.61 -33.23 10.25
CA GLN A 19 7.33 -32.68 8.90
C GLN A 19 8.60 -32.20 8.16
N ASP A 20 9.70 -31.87 8.85
CA ASP A 20 10.90 -31.24 8.27
C ASP A 20 12.21 -32.04 8.46
N LYS A 21 12.12 -33.37 8.57
CA LYS A 21 13.27 -34.26 8.87
C LYS A 21 14.49 -34.08 7.93
N LYS A 22 14.26 -33.67 6.68
CA LYS A 22 15.32 -33.38 5.70
C LYS A 22 16.08 -32.08 6.00
N GLU A 23 15.42 -31.04 6.48
CA GLU A 23 16.07 -29.77 6.82
C GLU A 23 16.88 -29.85 8.11
N TYR A 24 16.34 -30.46 9.16
CA TYR A 24 17.09 -30.67 10.41
C TYR A 24 18.34 -31.52 10.19
N ARG A 25 18.31 -32.47 9.24
CA ARG A 25 19.49 -33.24 8.85
C ARG A 25 20.55 -32.37 8.16
N LYS A 26 20.15 -31.41 7.32
CA LYS A 26 21.07 -30.42 6.72
C LYS A 26 21.69 -29.52 7.78
N VAL A 27 20.87 -29.01 8.71
CA VAL A 27 21.31 -28.18 9.84
C VAL A 27 22.31 -28.92 10.72
N PHE A 28 22.05 -30.19 11.05
CA PHE A 28 22.97 -31.01 11.85
C PHE A 28 24.31 -31.26 11.16
N LEU A 29 24.31 -31.49 9.84
CA LEU A 29 25.56 -31.66 9.09
C LEU A 29 26.34 -30.35 8.96
N LEU A 30 25.66 -29.21 8.81
CA LEU A 30 26.28 -27.88 8.84
C LEU A 30 26.87 -27.57 10.23
N PHE A 31 26.18 -27.96 11.30
CA PHE A 31 26.71 -27.92 12.66
C PHE A 31 28.01 -28.72 12.78
N ALA A 32 28.02 -29.97 12.30
CA ALA A 32 29.21 -30.82 12.34
C ALA A 32 30.37 -30.25 11.51
N TYR A 33 30.07 -29.66 10.35
CA TYR A 33 31.08 -29.02 9.51
C TYR A 33 31.72 -27.81 10.22
N LEU A 34 30.91 -26.91 10.80
CA LEU A 34 31.44 -25.76 11.54
C LEU A 34 32.22 -26.19 12.78
N PHE A 35 31.75 -27.23 13.47
CA PHE A 35 32.44 -27.83 14.62
C PHE A 35 33.87 -28.24 14.27
N PHE A 36 34.07 -28.96 13.16
CA PHE A 36 35.40 -29.40 12.75
C PHE A 36 36.29 -28.23 12.34
N VAL A 37 35.75 -27.26 11.59
CA VAL A 37 36.49 -26.07 11.16
C VAL A 37 36.98 -25.25 12.36
N VAL A 38 36.11 -24.97 13.33
CA VAL A 38 36.46 -24.16 14.51
C VAL A 38 37.37 -24.94 15.47
N SER A 39 37.17 -26.26 15.62
CA SER A 39 38.07 -27.11 16.41
C SER A 39 39.48 -27.12 15.81
N ALA A 40 39.59 -27.29 14.49
CA ALA A 40 40.86 -27.21 13.79
C ALA A 40 41.49 -25.82 14.00
N SER A 41 40.74 -24.74 13.77
CA SER A 41 41.23 -23.37 13.97
C SER A 41 41.79 -23.14 15.39
N THR A 42 41.09 -23.58 16.43
CA THR A 42 41.50 -23.37 17.82
C THR A 42 42.83 -24.09 18.13
N ILE A 43 42.96 -25.35 17.71
CA ILE A 43 44.19 -26.15 17.87
C ILE A 43 45.33 -25.55 17.06
N GLY A 44 45.06 -25.19 15.81
CA GLY A 44 46.06 -24.61 14.91
C GLY A 44 46.58 -23.27 15.39
N ARG A 45 45.69 -22.39 15.85
CA ARG A 45 46.07 -21.08 16.39
C ARG A 45 46.90 -21.21 17.65
N THR A 46 46.50 -22.09 18.57
CA THR A 46 47.26 -22.35 19.79
C THR A 46 48.65 -22.88 19.47
N ALA A 47 48.76 -23.84 18.53
CA ALA A 47 50.04 -24.38 18.10
C ALA A 47 50.94 -23.30 17.47
N ALA A 48 50.38 -22.48 16.57
CA ALA A 48 51.11 -21.39 15.91
C ALA A 48 51.59 -20.33 16.92
N ASP A 49 50.72 -19.90 17.84
CA ASP A 49 51.05 -18.92 18.89
C ASP A 49 52.16 -19.46 19.81
N THR A 50 52.03 -20.69 20.32
CA THR A 50 53.03 -21.28 21.22
C THR A 50 54.37 -21.53 20.51
N LEU A 51 54.37 -22.02 19.27
CA LEU A 51 55.61 -22.26 18.50
C LEU A 51 56.34 -20.96 18.12
N PHE A 52 55.60 -19.88 17.91
CA PHE A 52 56.17 -18.57 17.62
C PHE A 52 56.67 -17.86 18.89
N LEU A 53 55.83 -17.78 19.93
CA LEU A 53 56.15 -17.06 21.17
C LEU A 53 57.26 -17.71 22.00
N SER A 54 57.50 -19.02 21.82
CA SER A 54 58.62 -19.72 22.46
C SER A 54 59.99 -19.40 21.85
N ARG A 55 60.04 -18.82 20.65
CA ARG A 55 61.29 -18.58 19.89
C ARG A 55 61.59 -17.12 19.59
N PHE A 56 60.59 -16.23 19.62
CA PHE A 56 60.75 -14.81 19.25
C PHE A 56 60.32 -13.86 20.38
N ASP A 57 61.06 -12.76 20.53
CA ASP A 57 60.79 -11.72 21.54
C ASP A 57 59.60 -10.81 21.21
N ASN A 58 59.09 -10.09 22.21
CA ASN A 58 57.91 -9.22 22.13
C ASN A 58 57.98 -8.16 21.01
N SER A 59 59.17 -7.63 20.73
CA SER A 59 59.36 -6.63 19.66
C SER A 59 59.06 -7.20 18.26
N TYR A 60 59.21 -8.52 18.08
CA TYR A 60 58.96 -9.21 16.83
C TYR A 60 57.46 -9.50 16.62
N LEU A 61 56.66 -9.58 17.69
CA LEU A 61 55.20 -9.78 17.60
C LEU A 61 54.51 -8.59 16.92
N SER A 62 54.89 -7.37 17.31
CA SER A 62 54.35 -6.14 16.72
C SER A 62 54.67 -6.03 15.22
N LEU A 63 55.87 -6.48 14.81
CA LEU A 63 56.30 -6.52 13.41
C LEU A 63 55.53 -7.56 12.57
N MET A 64 54.98 -8.61 13.16
CA MET A 64 54.23 -9.64 12.41
C MET A 64 52.81 -9.24 12.03
N TYR A 65 52.17 -8.29 12.74
CA TYR A 65 50.80 -7.87 12.43
C TYR A 65 50.69 -7.19 11.05
N LEU A 66 51.74 -6.50 10.59
CA LEU A 66 51.73 -5.80 9.30
C LEU A 66 51.78 -6.78 8.10
N PRO A 67 52.75 -7.73 8.03
CA PRO A 67 52.73 -8.80 7.02
C PRO A 67 51.46 -9.65 7.09
N GLN A 68 50.98 -9.97 8.29
CA GLN A 68 49.74 -10.73 8.49
C GLN A 68 48.54 -10.01 7.85
N ALA A 69 48.39 -8.70 8.08
CA ALA A 69 47.32 -7.91 7.49
C ALA A 69 47.43 -7.83 5.95
N LEU A 70 48.64 -7.64 5.42
CA LEU A 70 48.87 -7.57 3.96
C LEU A 70 48.50 -8.89 3.28
N VAL A 71 48.92 -10.01 3.85
CA VAL A 71 48.58 -11.36 3.33
C VAL A 71 47.08 -11.60 3.45
N MET A 72 46.42 -11.11 4.50
CA MET A 72 44.98 -11.27 4.66
C MET A 72 44.16 -10.44 3.67
N ILE A 73 44.57 -9.20 3.41
CA ILE A 73 43.93 -8.34 2.41
C ILE A 73 44.09 -8.95 1.01
N THR A 74 45.30 -9.40 0.66
CA THR A 74 45.57 -10.03 -0.64
C THR A 74 44.77 -11.32 -0.81
N ALA A 75 44.76 -12.21 0.19
CA ALA A 75 43.94 -13.43 0.19
C ALA A 75 42.44 -13.11 0.05
N GLY A 76 41.94 -12.08 0.73
CA GLY A 76 40.55 -11.62 0.62
C GLY A 76 40.19 -11.12 -0.78
N ILE A 77 41.04 -10.30 -1.40
CA ILE A 77 40.85 -9.77 -2.77
C ILE A 77 40.89 -10.91 -3.80
N LEU A 78 41.87 -11.82 -3.68
CA LEU A 78 41.98 -13.02 -4.52
C LEU A 78 40.72 -13.88 -4.39
N PHE A 79 40.30 -14.17 -3.16
CA PHE A 79 39.08 -14.93 -2.91
C PHE A 79 37.86 -14.27 -3.56
N GLN A 80 37.67 -12.96 -3.39
CA GLN A 80 36.54 -12.24 -3.98
C GLN A 80 36.57 -12.21 -5.52
N ARG A 81 37.75 -12.14 -6.14
CA ARG A 81 37.91 -12.11 -7.60
C ARG A 81 37.63 -13.47 -8.27
N TYR A 82 37.97 -14.57 -7.57
CA TYR A 82 37.87 -15.92 -8.12
C TYR A 82 36.63 -16.71 -7.64
N SER A 83 36.14 -16.45 -6.42
CA SER A 83 34.96 -17.14 -5.83
C SER A 83 33.72 -17.11 -6.74
N PRO A 84 33.34 -16.01 -7.41
CA PRO A 84 32.17 -15.99 -8.29
C PRO A 84 32.32 -16.83 -9.57
N LYS A 85 33.56 -17.18 -9.96
CA LYS A 85 33.86 -17.88 -11.22
C LYS A 85 33.87 -19.40 -11.09
N VAL A 86 33.89 -19.92 -9.86
CA VAL A 86 34.02 -21.35 -9.58
C VAL A 86 32.81 -21.81 -8.77
N ARG A 87 32.25 -22.97 -9.12
CA ARG A 87 31.18 -23.55 -8.31
C ARG A 87 31.69 -23.81 -6.89
N LEU A 88 30.97 -23.34 -5.88
CA LEU A 88 31.40 -23.37 -4.48
C LEU A 88 31.63 -24.80 -3.96
N ASP A 89 30.88 -25.77 -4.47
CA ASP A 89 31.04 -27.20 -4.18
C ASP A 89 32.40 -27.75 -4.64
N SER A 90 32.89 -27.28 -5.78
CA SER A 90 34.17 -27.67 -6.38
C SER A 90 35.33 -26.95 -5.72
N LEU A 91 35.13 -25.68 -5.35
CA LEU A 91 36.09 -24.89 -4.59
C LEU A 91 36.40 -25.54 -3.24
N MET A 92 35.37 -26.01 -2.52
CA MET A 92 35.55 -26.66 -1.21
C MET A 92 36.27 -28.00 -1.30
N LYS A 93 35.96 -28.81 -2.31
CA LYS A 93 36.64 -30.10 -2.55
C LYS A 93 38.13 -29.93 -2.85
N GLY A 94 38.53 -28.83 -3.48
CA GLY A 94 39.94 -28.53 -3.76
C GLY A 94 40.67 -27.85 -2.61
N LEU A 95 40.03 -26.88 -1.95
CA LEU A 95 40.68 -26.03 -0.95
C LEU A 95 41.01 -26.77 0.35
N ILE A 96 40.10 -27.62 0.85
CA ILE A 96 40.29 -28.32 2.13
C ILE A 96 41.49 -29.28 2.09
N PRO A 97 41.63 -30.17 1.08
CA PRO A 97 42.82 -31.01 0.94
C PRO A 97 44.11 -30.20 0.75
N LEU A 98 44.06 -29.12 -0.04
CA LEU A 98 45.22 -28.26 -0.28
C LEU A 98 45.75 -27.66 1.03
N ILE A 99 44.86 -27.10 1.86
CA ILE A 99 45.23 -26.55 3.18
C ILE A 99 45.80 -27.65 4.08
N SER A 100 45.17 -28.83 4.14
CA SER A 100 45.67 -29.94 4.95
C SER A 100 47.08 -30.38 4.52
N VAL A 101 47.36 -30.44 3.22
CA VAL A 101 48.69 -30.78 2.69
C VAL A 101 49.72 -29.70 3.03
N LEU A 102 49.41 -28.42 2.81
CA LEU A 102 50.31 -27.31 3.15
C LEU A 102 50.68 -27.30 4.64
N VAL A 103 49.71 -27.58 5.50
CA VAL A 103 49.91 -27.67 6.94
C VAL A 103 50.80 -28.87 7.32
N LEU A 104 50.62 -30.03 6.69
CA LEU A 104 51.48 -31.19 6.90
C LEU A 104 52.93 -30.95 6.43
N ILE A 105 53.11 -30.24 5.31
CA ILE A 105 54.44 -29.83 4.83
C ILE A 105 55.10 -28.90 5.85
N SER A 106 54.34 -27.98 6.47
CA SER A 106 54.88 -27.09 7.50
C SER A 106 55.44 -27.85 8.71
N ARG A 107 54.89 -29.04 9.03
CA ARG A 107 55.39 -29.89 10.11
C ARG A 107 56.79 -30.45 9.84
N LEU A 108 57.11 -30.76 8.57
CA LEU A 108 58.46 -31.17 8.16
C LEU A 108 59.44 -30.01 8.38
N GLY A 109 59.02 -28.78 8.02
CA GLY A 109 59.81 -27.57 8.25
C GLY A 109 60.07 -27.27 9.73
N VAL A 110 59.10 -27.55 10.61
CA VAL A 110 59.28 -27.48 12.07
C VAL A 110 60.25 -28.55 12.58
N GLY A 111 60.22 -29.75 12.00
CA GLY A 111 61.14 -30.84 12.35
C GLY A 111 62.59 -30.59 11.93
N LEU A 112 62.80 -29.82 10.86
CA LEU A 112 64.11 -29.38 10.38
C LEU A 112 64.59 -28.06 11.03
N GLU A 113 63.86 -27.55 12.02
CA GLU A 113 64.14 -26.30 12.75
C GLU A 113 64.39 -25.05 11.87
N LEU A 114 63.75 -24.99 10.71
CA LEU A 114 63.89 -23.87 9.78
C LEU A 114 63.27 -22.59 10.38
N ARG A 115 64.11 -21.59 10.69
CA ARG A 115 63.68 -20.34 11.35
C ARG A 115 62.57 -19.57 10.63
N TRP A 116 62.51 -19.63 9.30
CA TRP A 116 61.51 -18.93 8.48
C TRP A 116 60.12 -19.61 8.52
N VAL A 117 60.03 -20.87 8.93
CA VAL A 117 58.77 -21.63 8.95
C VAL A 117 57.84 -21.14 10.06
N PHE A 118 58.36 -20.66 11.19
CA PHE A 118 57.55 -20.20 12.33
C PHE A 118 56.72 -18.94 12.01
N PRO A 119 57.27 -17.87 11.40
CA PRO A 119 56.46 -16.75 10.89
C PRO A 119 55.45 -17.17 9.82
N VAL A 120 55.82 -18.10 8.92
CA VAL A 120 54.91 -18.60 7.87
C VAL A 120 53.74 -19.39 8.45
N ILE A 121 53.99 -20.22 9.47
CA ILE A 121 52.93 -20.92 10.22
C ILE A 121 52.04 -19.91 10.94
N TYR A 122 52.64 -18.91 11.60
CA TYR A 122 51.90 -17.88 12.33
C TYR A 122 50.89 -17.13 11.44
N ILE A 123 51.33 -16.68 10.27
CA ILE A 123 50.47 -15.97 9.31
C ILE A 123 49.55 -16.95 8.56
N GLY A 124 50.09 -18.08 8.10
CA GLY A 124 49.40 -19.05 7.25
C GLY A 124 48.16 -19.64 7.93
N TYR A 125 48.22 -19.94 9.23
CA TYR A 125 47.07 -20.49 9.95
C TYR A 125 45.90 -19.51 10.07
N ASP A 126 46.17 -18.21 10.19
CA ASP A 126 45.11 -17.19 10.16
C ASP A 126 44.49 -17.09 8.76
N VAL A 127 45.30 -17.22 7.71
CA VAL A 127 44.83 -17.22 6.32
C VAL A 127 43.91 -18.42 6.07
N PHE A 128 44.32 -19.61 6.52
CA PHE A 128 43.53 -20.83 6.39
C PHE A 128 42.22 -20.73 7.17
N ASN A 129 42.27 -20.23 8.41
CA ASN A 129 41.08 -20.04 9.22
C ASN A 129 40.07 -19.08 8.56
N PHE A 130 40.55 -17.92 8.08
CA PHE A 130 39.73 -16.95 7.38
C PHE A 130 39.05 -17.55 6.15
N LEU A 131 39.80 -18.22 5.28
CA LEU A 131 39.25 -18.84 4.07
C LEU A 131 38.19 -19.90 4.40
N MET A 132 38.45 -20.74 5.41
CA MET A 132 37.52 -21.80 5.82
C MET A 132 36.22 -21.26 6.41
N ILE A 133 36.27 -20.22 7.25
CA ILE A 133 35.07 -19.58 7.81
C ILE A 133 34.25 -18.88 6.73
N VAL A 134 34.90 -18.16 5.81
CA VAL A 134 34.19 -17.44 4.73
C VAL A 134 33.51 -18.44 3.79
N CYS A 135 34.22 -19.51 3.39
CA CYS A 135 33.64 -20.54 2.53
C CYS A 135 32.50 -21.28 3.22
N PHE A 136 32.64 -21.57 4.53
CA PHE A 136 31.57 -22.18 5.32
C PHE A 136 30.26 -21.38 5.22
N TRP A 137 30.31 -20.07 5.48
CA TRP A 137 29.10 -19.24 5.49
C TRP A 137 28.51 -19.05 4.10
N GLN A 138 29.33 -18.98 3.06
CA GLN A 138 28.86 -19.02 1.67
C GLN A 138 28.18 -20.35 1.34
N PHE A 139 28.71 -21.47 1.84
CA PHE A 139 28.16 -22.79 1.59
C PHE A 139 26.84 -23.01 2.36
N ALA A 140 26.79 -22.64 3.65
CA ALA A 140 25.60 -22.74 4.47
C ALA A 140 24.42 -21.95 3.88
N THR A 141 24.67 -20.72 3.41
CA THR A 141 23.64 -19.89 2.76
C THR A 141 23.14 -20.43 1.42
N SER A 142 23.94 -21.26 0.73
CA SER A 142 23.53 -21.93 -0.50
C SER A 142 22.70 -23.20 -0.27
N VAL A 143 22.81 -23.82 0.91
CA VAL A 143 22.17 -25.10 1.25
C VAL A 143 20.89 -24.93 2.07
N MET A 144 20.80 -23.86 2.88
CA MET A 144 19.66 -23.56 3.75
C MET A 144 18.55 -22.80 3.03
N ASP A 145 17.29 -23.03 3.42
CA ASP A 145 16.16 -22.21 2.98
C ASP A 145 16.26 -20.79 3.58
N GLN A 146 16.14 -19.77 2.72
CA GLN A 146 16.22 -18.37 3.10
C GLN A 146 15.14 -17.97 4.11
N ARG A 147 14.00 -18.68 4.12
CA ARG A 147 12.85 -18.41 5.01
C ARG A 147 13.10 -18.83 6.45
N LYS A 148 13.86 -19.91 6.67
CA LYS A 148 14.12 -20.49 8.01
C LYS A 148 15.52 -20.17 8.54
N ALA A 149 16.37 -19.54 7.72
CA ALA A 149 17.72 -19.13 8.10
C ALA A 149 17.75 -18.33 9.41
N LYS A 150 16.80 -17.42 9.64
CA LYS A 150 16.74 -16.59 10.87
C LYS A 150 16.68 -17.43 12.16
N GLN A 151 15.99 -18.57 12.15
CA GLN A 151 15.84 -19.44 13.32
C GLN A 151 16.95 -20.49 13.41
N MET A 152 17.45 -20.97 12.27
CA MET A 152 18.39 -22.08 12.20
C MET A 152 19.87 -21.67 12.23
N ILE A 153 20.21 -20.43 11.87
CA ILE A 153 21.59 -19.90 11.94
C ILE A 153 22.16 -20.03 13.36
N GLY A 154 21.33 -19.82 14.38
CA GLY A 154 21.76 -19.95 15.77
C GLY A 154 22.19 -21.37 16.14
N ILE A 155 21.47 -22.38 15.63
CA ILE A 155 21.76 -23.81 15.82
C ILE A 155 22.99 -24.23 15.01
N VAL A 156 23.14 -23.73 13.79
CA VAL A 156 24.34 -24.01 12.98
C VAL A 156 25.58 -23.39 13.64
N GLY A 157 25.48 -22.15 14.10
CA GLY A 157 26.55 -21.41 14.77
C GLY A 157 27.02 -22.05 16.08
N SER A 158 26.13 -22.71 16.83
CA SER A 158 26.51 -23.38 18.08
C SER A 158 27.51 -24.52 17.86
N GLY A 159 27.56 -25.12 16.66
CA GLY A 159 28.58 -26.11 16.31
C GLY A 159 29.99 -25.58 16.41
N GLY A 160 30.20 -24.33 15.98
CA GLY A 160 31.49 -23.65 16.13
C GLY A 160 31.88 -23.46 17.60
N ILE A 161 30.93 -23.03 18.44
CA ILE A 161 31.15 -22.83 19.88
C ILE A 161 31.48 -24.16 20.56
N THR A 162 30.72 -25.22 20.30
CA THR A 162 30.97 -26.56 20.84
C THR A 162 32.34 -27.09 20.42
N GLY A 163 32.75 -26.85 19.16
CA GLY A 163 34.07 -27.21 18.67
C GLY A 163 35.19 -26.46 19.40
N GLY A 164 35.02 -25.15 19.60
CA GLY A 164 35.94 -24.32 20.39
C GLY A 164 36.09 -24.78 21.84
N ILE A 165 34.99 -25.16 22.50
CA ILE A 165 35.00 -25.69 23.88
C ILE A 165 35.80 -27.00 23.94
N LEU A 166 35.45 -27.97 23.09
CA LEU A 166 36.05 -29.30 23.15
C LEU A 166 37.54 -29.24 22.82
N SER A 167 37.92 -28.47 21.81
CA SER A 167 39.34 -28.28 21.44
C SER A 167 40.11 -27.48 22.49
N GLY A 168 39.51 -26.43 23.08
CA GLY A 168 40.12 -25.60 24.12
C GLY A 168 40.46 -26.38 25.40
N PHE A 169 39.51 -27.15 25.93
CA PHE A 169 39.78 -28.04 27.08
C PHE A 169 40.65 -29.24 26.68
N GLY A 170 40.44 -29.78 25.47
CA GLY A 170 41.21 -30.91 24.93
C GLY A 170 42.71 -30.62 24.80
N LEU A 171 43.09 -29.36 24.52
CA LEU A 171 44.50 -28.95 24.44
C LEU A 171 45.27 -29.20 25.74
N LYS A 172 44.64 -29.02 26.92
CA LYS A 172 45.29 -29.28 28.22
C LYS A 172 45.68 -30.75 28.40
N ALA A 173 44.93 -31.66 27.81
CA ALA A 173 45.23 -33.10 27.81
C ALA A 173 46.15 -33.51 26.65
N LEU A 174 45.96 -32.95 25.46
CA LEU A 174 46.68 -33.32 24.23
C LEU A 174 48.12 -32.79 24.19
N VAL A 175 48.37 -31.57 24.69
CA VAL A 175 49.69 -30.94 24.62
C VAL A 175 50.77 -31.72 25.38
N PRO A 176 50.54 -32.18 26.63
CA PRO A 176 51.54 -32.99 27.35
C PRO A 176 51.78 -34.37 26.72
N LEU A 177 50.77 -34.95 26.07
CA LEU A 177 50.85 -36.31 25.50
C LEU A 177 51.58 -36.35 24.15
N VAL A 178 51.33 -35.36 23.29
CA VAL A 178 51.76 -35.40 21.88
C VAL A 178 52.79 -34.31 21.58
N GLY A 179 52.90 -33.28 22.42
CA GLY A 179 53.77 -32.12 22.21
C GLY A 179 53.18 -31.10 21.22
N THR A 180 53.49 -29.81 21.46
CA THR A 180 52.92 -28.67 20.71
C THR A 180 53.13 -28.76 19.20
N ALA A 181 54.31 -29.22 18.76
CA ALA A 181 54.62 -29.34 17.33
C ALA A 181 53.73 -30.35 16.60
N ASN A 182 53.23 -31.38 17.29
CA ASN A 182 52.43 -32.44 16.68
C ASN A 182 50.92 -32.11 16.66
N LEU A 183 50.48 -31.01 17.28
CA LEU A 183 49.13 -30.48 17.11
C LEU A 183 48.77 -30.16 15.66
N ILE A 184 49.79 -29.95 14.82
CA ILE A 184 49.67 -29.73 13.37
C ILE A 184 48.96 -30.92 12.68
N TYR A 185 49.20 -32.15 13.13
CA TYR A 185 48.52 -33.35 12.59
C TYR A 185 47.03 -33.37 12.92
N PHE A 186 46.67 -32.96 14.15
CA PHE A 186 45.27 -32.86 14.58
C PHE A 186 44.51 -31.79 13.80
N TYR A 187 45.15 -30.67 13.46
CA TYR A 187 44.57 -29.66 12.56
C TYR A 187 44.18 -30.27 11.20
N ALA A 188 45.12 -30.95 10.54
CA ALA A 188 44.88 -31.55 9.22
C ALA A 188 43.80 -32.63 9.27
N GLY A 189 43.79 -33.47 10.32
CA GLY A 189 42.78 -34.51 10.52
C GLY A 189 41.37 -33.94 10.69
N LEU A 190 41.20 -32.91 11.51
CA LEU A 190 39.90 -32.26 11.72
C LEU A 190 39.39 -31.59 10.44
N GLN A 191 40.25 -30.96 9.64
CA GLN A 191 39.85 -30.38 8.35
C GLN A 191 39.36 -31.46 7.37
N LEU A 192 40.01 -32.62 7.31
CA LEU A 192 39.59 -33.74 6.47
C LEU A 192 38.26 -34.36 6.94
N LEU A 193 38.00 -34.41 8.26
CA LEU A 193 36.67 -34.79 8.78
C LEU A 193 35.59 -33.77 8.38
N GLY A 194 35.94 -32.48 8.36
CA GLY A 194 35.08 -31.42 7.80
C GLY A 194 34.72 -31.67 6.33
N LEU A 195 35.68 -32.14 5.51
CA LEU A 195 35.43 -32.50 4.12
C LEU A 195 34.41 -33.66 3.98
N VAL A 196 34.43 -34.64 4.88
CA VAL A 196 33.43 -35.73 4.91
C VAL A 196 32.03 -35.17 5.14
N ALA A 197 31.86 -34.22 6.06
CA ALA A 197 30.58 -33.55 6.30
C ALA A 197 30.09 -32.81 5.04
N VAL A 198 30.97 -32.10 4.34
CA VAL A 198 30.65 -31.42 3.06
C VAL A 198 30.17 -32.42 2.00
N TYR A 199 30.84 -33.57 1.83
CA TYR A 199 30.39 -34.61 0.90
C TYR A 199 29.00 -35.18 1.26
N LEU A 200 28.73 -35.40 2.54
CA LEU A 200 27.42 -35.87 3.01
C LEU A 200 26.30 -34.84 2.73
N ILE A 201 26.58 -33.54 2.95
CA ILE A 201 25.63 -32.45 2.65
C ILE A 201 25.31 -32.41 1.15
N LEU A 202 26.33 -32.47 0.30
CA LEU A 202 26.16 -32.46 -1.15
C LEU A 202 25.37 -33.68 -1.64
N ARG A 203 25.59 -34.87 -1.05
CA ARG A 203 24.83 -36.08 -1.38
C ARG A 203 23.34 -35.96 -1.06
N ILE A 204 22.99 -35.29 0.05
CA ILE A 204 21.59 -35.09 0.47
C ILE A 204 20.90 -33.95 -0.31
N THR A 205 21.68 -33.04 -0.89
CA THR A 205 21.17 -31.86 -1.62
C THR A 205 21.15 -32.07 -3.15
N LYS A 206 21.67 -33.20 -3.63
CA LYS A 206 21.84 -33.51 -5.07
C LYS A 206 20.52 -33.46 -5.86
N ASP A 207 19.44 -34.02 -5.31
CA ASP A 207 18.10 -33.99 -5.94
C ASP A 207 17.47 -32.58 -6.03
N THR A 208 17.99 -31.61 -5.27
CA THR A 208 17.47 -30.23 -5.24
C THR A 208 18.33 -29.25 -6.05
N LEU A 209 19.60 -29.57 -6.29
CA LEU A 209 20.55 -28.75 -7.06
C LEU A 209 20.55 -29.08 -8.56
N ASP A 210 20.31 -30.34 -8.92
CA ASP A 210 20.25 -30.77 -10.34
C ASP A 210 18.89 -30.45 -11.00
N ASN A 211 17.85 -30.14 -10.22
CA ASN A 211 16.48 -29.84 -10.69
C ASN A 211 16.14 -28.34 -10.81
N LYS A 212 17.09 -27.42 -10.58
CA LYS A 212 16.92 -26.06 -11.07
C LYS A 212 17.48 -26.01 -12.49
N PRO A 213 16.64 -25.90 -13.54
CA PRO A 213 17.17 -25.56 -14.84
C PRO A 213 17.98 -24.28 -14.66
N VAL A 214 19.24 -24.30 -15.12
CA VAL A 214 19.92 -23.08 -15.51
C VAL A 214 19.01 -22.49 -16.57
N GLN A 215 18.11 -21.58 -16.17
CA GLN A 215 17.39 -20.77 -17.13
C GLN A 215 18.49 -20.20 -18.02
N PRO A 216 18.43 -20.43 -19.35
CA PRO A 216 19.18 -19.60 -20.26
C PRO A 216 18.86 -18.17 -19.82
N ARG A 217 19.88 -17.34 -19.65
CA ARG A 217 19.66 -15.90 -19.71
C ARG A 217 18.94 -15.67 -21.03
N THR A 218 17.61 -15.65 -20.99
CA THR A 218 16.81 -14.99 -22.00
C THR A 218 17.43 -13.61 -22.06
N THR A 219 17.80 -13.24 -23.27
CA THR A 219 18.24 -11.92 -23.65
C THR A 219 17.11 -10.94 -23.34
N ALA A 220 16.90 -10.68 -22.04
CA ALA A 220 16.35 -9.44 -21.58
C ALA A 220 17.22 -8.37 -22.23
N SER A 221 16.56 -7.57 -23.07
CA SER A 221 17.05 -6.29 -23.54
C SER A 221 17.97 -5.70 -22.49
N LYS A 222 19.18 -5.32 -22.90
CA LYS A 222 20.02 -4.42 -22.11
C LYS A 222 19.22 -3.13 -21.91
N GLN A 223 18.34 -3.12 -20.92
CA GLN A 223 17.98 -1.90 -20.22
C GLN A 223 19.28 -1.43 -19.61
N THR A 224 19.88 -0.45 -20.27
CA THR A 224 20.87 0.44 -19.69
C THR A 224 20.22 1.14 -18.50
N VAL A 225 20.15 0.44 -17.37
CA VAL A 225 20.13 1.08 -16.06
C VAL A 225 21.32 2.04 -16.08
N PRO A 226 21.14 3.35 -15.86
CA PRO A 226 22.26 4.28 -15.84
C PRO A 226 23.29 3.76 -14.84
N GLN A 227 24.45 3.38 -15.38
CA GLN A 227 25.55 2.70 -14.70
C GLN A 227 26.31 3.62 -13.72
N LYS A 228 25.61 4.57 -13.09
CA LYS A 228 26.17 5.59 -12.19
C LYS A 228 25.72 5.47 -10.73
N ALA A 229 24.83 4.55 -10.37
CA ALA A 229 24.53 4.30 -8.96
C ALA A 229 25.66 3.45 -8.32
N GLY A 230 26.56 4.09 -7.57
CA GLY A 230 27.57 3.39 -6.78
C GLY A 230 26.95 2.49 -5.71
N LEU A 231 27.71 1.51 -5.20
CA LEU A 231 27.29 0.54 -4.18
C LEU A 231 26.58 1.19 -2.97
N PHE A 232 27.01 2.40 -2.58
CA PHE A 232 26.43 3.15 -1.46
C PHE A 232 25.16 3.93 -1.79
N ALA A 233 24.92 4.24 -3.06
CA ALA A 233 23.67 4.85 -3.52
C ALA A 233 22.55 3.78 -3.56
N SER A 234 22.88 2.57 -4.01
CA SER A 234 21.95 1.44 -4.04
C SER A 234 21.72 0.78 -2.67
N VAL A 235 22.62 1.01 -1.70
CA VAL A 235 22.51 0.48 -0.33
C VAL A 235 22.89 1.56 0.69
N PRO A 236 21.98 2.53 0.99
CA PRO A 236 22.29 3.71 1.82
C PRO A 236 22.81 3.40 3.23
N HIS A 237 22.36 2.31 3.84
CA HIS A 237 22.78 1.90 5.18
C HIS A 237 24.18 1.25 5.21
N LEU A 238 24.72 0.80 4.07
CA LEU A 238 25.98 0.06 3.99
C LEU A 238 27.17 0.88 4.51
N LYS A 239 27.19 2.19 4.27
CA LYS A 239 28.27 3.09 4.75
C LYS A 239 28.39 3.09 6.28
N TYR A 240 27.26 3.09 6.98
CA TYR A 240 27.23 3.09 8.43
C TYR A 240 27.61 1.72 9.00
N VAL A 241 27.16 0.64 8.35
CA VAL A 241 27.58 -0.73 8.70
C VAL A 241 29.09 -0.91 8.49
N ALA A 242 29.66 -0.30 7.43
CA ALA A 242 31.10 -0.32 7.17
C ALA A 242 31.89 0.43 8.25
N ILE A 243 31.46 1.65 8.64
CA ILE A 243 32.10 2.42 9.72
C ILE A 243 32.05 1.66 11.04
N LEU A 244 30.88 1.14 11.43
CA LEU A 244 30.73 0.35 12.65
C LEU A 244 31.64 -0.89 12.62
N SER A 245 31.69 -1.60 11.49
CA SER A 245 32.52 -2.80 11.35
C SER A 245 34.01 -2.48 11.41
N ALA A 246 34.45 -1.38 10.77
CA ALA A 246 35.84 -0.94 10.82
C ALA A 246 36.26 -0.55 12.24
N ALA A 247 35.45 0.26 12.93
CA ALA A 247 35.69 0.68 14.30
C ALA A 247 35.80 -0.53 15.24
N LEU A 248 34.85 -1.47 15.15
CA LEU A 248 34.87 -2.71 15.95
C LEU A 248 36.14 -3.53 15.68
N VAL A 249 36.52 -3.74 14.43
CA VAL A 249 37.70 -4.55 14.10
C VAL A 249 39.00 -3.92 14.61
N VAL A 250 39.15 -2.59 14.48
CA VAL A 250 40.31 -1.89 15.03
C VAL A 250 40.33 -2.03 16.54
N SER A 251 39.22 -1.73 17.22
CA SER A 251 39.10 -1.87 18.68
C SER A 251 39.40 -3.29 19.16
N LEU A 252 38.88 -4.32 18.50
CA LEU A 252 39.12 -5.72 18.85
C LEU A 252 40.60 -6.11 18.70
N THR A 253 41.29 -5.59 17.68
CA THR A 253 42.72 -5.86 17.47
C THR A 253 43.56 -5.21 18.56
N LEU A 254 43.21 -3.98 18.96
CA LEU A 254 43.85 -3.27 20.08
C LEU A 254 43.61 -3.99 21.42
N ILE A 255 42.37 -4.42 21.69
CA ILE A 255 42.00 -5.20 22.89
C ILE A 255 42.77 -6.53 22.93
N ASP A 256 42.91 -7.22 21.80
CA ASP A 256 43.65 -8.48 21.72
C ASP A 256 45.14 -8.31 22.06
N TYR A 257 45.77 -7.25 21.55
CA TYR A 257 47.13 -6.88 21.91
C TYR A 257 47.24 -6.56 23.41
N GLN A 258 46.35 -5.70 23.92
CA GLN A 258 46.33 -5.29 25.33
C GLN A 258 46.19 -6.51 26.26
N PHE A 259 45.29 -7.42 25.94
CA PHE A 259 45.11 -8.68 26.67
C PHE A 259 46.38 -9.54 26.67
N LYS A 260 47.01 -9.75 25.51
CA LYS A 260 48.24 -10.57 25.39
C LYS A 260 49.41 -9.97 26.17
N VAL A 261 49.56 -8.64 26.16
CA VAL A 261 50.63 -7.94 26.88
C VAL A 261 50.42 -8.03 28.40
N ILE A 262 49.21 -7.74 28.89
CA ILE A 262 48.87 -7.83 30.33
C ILE A 262 49.02 -9.28 30.82
N LEU A 263 48.61 -10.26 30.00
CA LEU A 263 48.70 -11.66 30.37
C LEU A 263 50.14 -12.15 30.48
N ARG A 264 51.01 -11.80 29.53
CA ARG A 264 52.44 -12.16 29.57
C ARG A 264 53.19 -11.43 30.69
N GLY A 265 52.75 -10.22 31.06
CA GLY A 265 53.29 -9.50 32.22
C GLY A 265 52.94 -10.15 33.57
N THR A 266 51.90 -11.00 33.61
CA THR A 266 51.37 -11.59 34.85
C THR A 266 51.71 -13.09 35.00
N LEU A 267 51.81 -13.85 33.90
CA LEU A 267 52.00 -15.31 33.90
C LEU A 267 53.31 -15.74 33.21
N GLN A 268 53.98 -16.77 33.77
CA GLN A 268 55.16 -17.40 33.18
C GLN A 268 54.80 -18.33 31.99
N ASN A 269 55.76 -18.58 31.09
CA ASN A 269 55.56 -19.23 29.78
C ASN A 269 54.83 -20.60 29.82
N GLU A 270 55.08 -21.44 30.84
CA GLU A 270 54.45 -22.77 30.97
C GLU A 270 52.98 -22.69 31.41
N ALA A 271 52.62 -21.67 32.21
CA ALA A 271 51.25 -21.44 32.67
C ALA A 271 50.38 -20.73 31.61
N LEU A 272 51.00 -20.07 30.62
CA LEU A 272 50.31 -19.28 29.60
C LEU A 272 49.39 -20.13 28.70
N ALA A 273 49.87 -21.28 28.23
CA ALA A 273 49.10 -22.19 27.39
C ALA A 273 47.91 -22.79 28.16
N GLY A 274 48.13 -23.14 29.45
CA GLY A 274 47.09 -23.67 30.33
C GLY A 274 46.00 -22.66 30.68
N PHE A 275 46.38 -21.40 30.94
CA PHE A 275 45.42 -20.30 31.15
C PHE A 275 44.62 -20.02 29.87
N MET A 276 45.29 -19.91 28.71
CA MET A 276 44.62 -19.66 27.43
C MET A 276 43.62 -20.75 27.08
N GLY A 277 43.99 -22.03 27.23
CA GLY A 277 43.06 -23.15 27.00
C GLY A 277 41.85 -23.11 27.93
N SER A 278 42.07 -22.81 29.21
CA SER A 278 40.98 -22.71 30.21
C SER A 278 40.08 -21.50 29.95
N PHE A 279 40.65 -20.34 29.63
CA PHE A 279 39.93 -19.12 29.28
C PHE A 279 39.00 -19.36 28.08
N TYR A 280 39.54 -19.87 26.96
CA TYR A 280 38.72 -20.15 25.78
C TYR A 280 37.65 -21.23 26.03
N GLY A 281 37.94 -22.23 26.87
CA GLY A 281 36.97 -23.24 27.29
C GLY A 281 35.80 -22.66 28.08
N PHE A 282 36.07 -21.90 29.15
CA PHE A 282 35.03 -21.28 29.98
C PHE A 282 34.25 -20.19 29.24
N SER A 283 34.93 -19.31 28.51
CA SER A 283 34.25 -18.32 27.66
C SER A 283 33.38 -19.00 26.59
N GLY A 284 33.81 -20.15 26.06
CA GLY A 284 33.01 -20.97 25.16
C GLY A 284 31.73 -21.51 25.81
N LEU A 285 31.80 -22.01 27.05
CA LEU A 285 30.61 -22.49 27.80
C LEU A 285 29.59 -21.38 28.04
N ILE A 286 30.07 -20.19 28.44
CA ILE A 286 29.22 -19.01 28.62
C ILE A 286 28.62 -18.58 27.28
N ALA A 287 29.42 -18.57 26.20
CA ALA A 287 28.95 -18.29 24.85
C ALA A 287 27.86 -19.28 24.41
N LEU A 288 28.00 -20.58 24.70
CA LEU A 288 26.99 -21.58 24.37
C LEU A 288 25.67 -21.31 25.11
N PHE A 289 25.75 -20.96 26.40
CA PHE A 289 24.57 -20.58 27.17
C PHE A 289 23.89 -19.33 26.60
N VAL A 290 24.65 -18.28 26.31
CA VAL A 290 24.14 -17.05 25.69
C VAL A 290 23.52 -17.35 24.33
N GLN A 291 24.15 -18.18 23.50
CA GLN A 291 23.65 -18.55 22.18
C GLN A 291 22.30 -19.28 22.25
N LEU A 292 22.17 -20.27 23.16
CA LEU A 292 20.98 -21.12 23.24
C LEU A 292 19.80 -20.44 23.95
N PHE A 293 20.05 -19.63 24.98
CA PHE A 293 18.99 -19.10 25.85
C PHE A 293 18.77 -17.59 25.74
N VAL A 294 19.80 -16.81 25.40
CA VAL A 294 19.77 -15.34 25.49
C VAL A 294 19.65 -14.69 24.12
N SER A 295 20.43 -15.14 23.13
CA SER A 295 20.51 -14.54 21.79
C SER A 295 19.15 -14.44 21.10
N GLY A 296 18.40 -15.55 21.06
CA GLY A 296 17.06 -15.59 20.47
C GLY A 296 16.06 -14.65 21.15
N ARG A 297 16.09 -14.54 22.48
CA ARG A 297 15.20 -13.65 23.24
C ARG A 297 15.52 -12.17 23.04
N ILE A 298 16.80 -11.83 22.94
CA ILE A 298 17.23 -10.45 22.67
C ILE A 298 16.77 -10.02 21.27
N LEU A 299 16.97 -10.88 20.27
CA LEU A 299 16.55 -10.63 18.89
C LEU A 299 15.04 -10.44 18.77
N THR A 300 14.23 -11.27 19.43
CA THR A 300 12.77 -11.16 19.37
C THR A 300 12.25 -9.93 20.13
N ARG A 301 12.76 -9.68 21.34
CA ARG A 301 12.27 -8.60 22.21
C ARG A 301 12.72 -7.20 21.77
N PHE A 302 13.98 -7.04 21.36
CA PHE A 302 14.57 -5.73 21.07
C PHE A 302 14.83 -5.47 19.58
N GLY A 303 14.65 -6.49 18.73
CA GLY A 303 14.89 -6.40 17.29
C GLY A 303 16.38 -6.48 16.91
N VAL A 304 16.64 -6.72 15.62
CA VAL A 304 17.99 -6.92 15.06
C VAL A 304 18.88 -5.69 15.23
N MET A 305 18.34 -4.49 15.02
CA MET A 305 19.14 -3.24 15.04
C MET A 305 19.57 -2.83 16.44
N THR A 306 18.72 -3.02 17.45
CA THR A 306 19.08 -2.76 18.84
C THR A 306 20.10 -3.79 19.33
N ALA A 307 19.93 -5.06 18.94
CA ALA A 307 20.87 -6.12 19.26
C ALA A 307 22.29 -5.87 18.70
N LEU A 308 22.40 -5.15 17.57
CA LEU A 308 23.69 -4.78 16.97
C LEU A 308 24.52 -3.86 17.88
N LEU A 309 23.87 -2.99 18.67
CA LEU A 309 24.52 -2.01 19.54
C LEU A 309 24.99 -2.59 20.88
N ILE A 310 24.46 -3.74 21.30
CA ILE A 310 24.83 -4.39 22.57
C ILE A 310 26.33 -4.72 22.61
N PHE A 311 26.88 -5.19 21.49
CA PHE A 311 28.29 -5.57 21.40
C PHE A 311 29.29 -4.41 21.59
N PRO A 312 29.23 -3.30 20.83
CA PRO A 312 30.14 -2.18 21.04
C PRO A 312 29.97 -1.53 22.42
N ILE A 313 28.76 -1.49 22.98
CA ILE A 313 28.50 -0.95 24.33
C ILE A 313 29.21 -1.82 25.38
N ALA A 314 29.12 -3.15 25.28
CA ALA A 314 29.78 -4.06 26.20
C ALA A 314 31.32 -3.93 26.14
N LEU A 315 31.90 -3.84 24.94
CA LEU A 315 33.34 -3.61 24.77
C LEU A 315 33.78 -2.25 25.32
N MET A 316 32.94 -1.21 25.18
CA MET A 316 33.25 0.13 25.65
C MET A 316 33.27 0.17 27.18
N ALA A 317 32.26 -0.43 27.83
CA ALA A 317 32.21 -0.55 29.29
C ALA A 317 33.42 -1.33 29.84
N GLY A 318 33.78 -2.43 29.18
CA GLY A 318 34.95 -3.22 29.55
C GLY A 318 36.27 -2.44 29.42
N SER A 319 36.46 -1.74 28.29
CA SER A 319 37.69 -0.98 28.01
C SER A 319 37.85 0.22 28.95
N LEU A 320 36.73 0.86 29.32
CA LEU A 320 36.69 1.89 30.37
C LEU A 320 37.12 1.30 31.72
N GLY A 321 36.71 0.07 32.01
CA GLY A 321 37.12 -0.65 33.21
C GLY A 321 38.62 -0.93 33.31
N ILE A 322 39.28 -1.29 32.19
CA ILE A 322 40.75 -1.43 32.14
C ILE A 322 41.44 -0.09 32.45
N LEU A 323 40.87 1.03 32.00
CA LEU A 323 41.43 2.36 32.26
C LEU A 323 41.41 2.72 33.75
N ILE A 324 40.37 2.29 34.48
CA ILE A 324 40.23 2.55 35.92
C ILE A 324 41.10 1.57 36.72
N LEU A 325 41.06 0.28 36.37
CA LEU A 325 41.78 -0.78 37.06
C LEU A 325 42.50 -1.69 36.04
N PRO A 326 43.79 -1.47 35.76
CA PRO A 326 44.56 -2.22 34.77
C PRO A 326 45.00 -3.60 35.30
N VAL A 327 44.07 -4.37 35.82
CA VAL A 327 44.31 -5.72 36.34
C VAL A 327 43.91 -6.78 35.33
N LEU A 328 44.56 -7.96 35.43
CA LEU A 328 44.28 -9.10 34.56
C LEU A 328 42.79 -9.46 34.51
N ALA A 329 42.06 -9.33 35.62
CA ALA A 329 40.62 -9.59 35.68
C ALA A 329 39.81 -8.70 34.72
N MET A 330 40.15 -7.41 34.59
CA MET A 330 39.47 -6.51 33.66
C MET A 330 39.80 -6.88 32.21
N ALA A 331 41.08 -7.17 31.91
CA ALA A 331 41.49 -7.63 30.58
C ALA A 331 40.77 -8.93 30.16
N VAL A 332 40.60 -9.87 31.10
CA VAL A 332 39.83 -11.11 30.93
C VAL A 332 38.35 -10.82 30.70
N MET A 333 37.76 -9.85 31.41
CA MET A 333 36.36 -9.47 31.24
C MET A 333 36.07 -8.86 29.86
N VAL A 334 36.92 -7.93 29.38
CA VAL A 334 36.78 -7.31 28.06
C VAL A 334 36.95 -8.35 26.95
N LYS A 335 38.02 -9.16 27.03
CA LYS A 335 38.27 -10.23 26.06
C LYS A 335 37.20 -11.33 26.14
N GLY A 336 36.66 -11.57 27.33
CA GLY A 336 35.52 -12.44 27.56
C GLY A 336 34.27 -11.94 26.86
N SER A 337 34.00 -10.63 26.88
CA SER A 337 32.88 -10.02 26.16
C SER A 337 33.04 -10.12 24.64
N ASP A 338 34.25 -9.94 24.11
CA ASP A 338 34.59 -10.27 22.71
C ASP A 338 34.19 -11.73 22.39
N LYS A 339 34.67 -12.69 23.20
CA LYS A 339 34.41 -14.10 22.93
C LYS A 339 32.96 -14.53 23.14
N VAL A 340 32.27 -13.97 24.13
CA VAL A 340 30.88 -14.35 24.48
C VAL A 340 29.89 -13.63 23.60
N ILE A 341 29.92 -12.30 23.51
CA ILE A 341 28.91 -11.50 22.79
C ILE A 341 29.27 -11.41 21.30
N GLY A 342 30.56 -11.34 20.96
CA GLY A 342 31.05 -11.26 19.59
C GLY A 342 30.72 -12.51 18.78
N ASP A 343 31.05 -13.69 19.31
CA ASP A 343 30.83 -14.96 18.61
C ASP A 343 29.36 -15.41 18.60
N THR A 344 28.51 -14.89 19.50
CA THR A 344 27.09 -15.30 19.62
C THR A 344 26.15 -14.30 18.96
N LEU A 345 25.93 -13.16 19.61
CA LEU A 345 24.92 -12.18 19.23
C LEU A 345 25.39 -11.36 18.01
N TYR A 346 26.60 -10.80 18.07
CA TYR A 346 27.10 -9.94 16.99
C TYR A 346 27.30 -10.71 15.68
N SER A 347 27.87 -11.92 15.73
CA SER A 347 28.03 -12.78 14.55
C SER A 347 26.68 -13.07 13.86
N SER A 348 25.63 -13.31 14.66
CA SER A 348 24.26 -13.57 14.17
C SER A 348 23.61 -12.31 13.60
N VAL A 349 23.65 -11.21 14.34
CA VAL A 349 23.04 -9.93 13.94
C VAL A 349 23.71 -9.35 12.68
N SER A 350 25.04 -9.45 12.57
CA SER A 350 25.79 -8.96 11.40
C SER A 350 25.38 -9.65 10.10
N GLN A 351 24.85 -10.88 10.16
CA GLN A 351 24.31 -11.57 9.00
C GLN A 351 22.90 -11.10 8.66
N LEU A 352 22.09 -10.82 9.67
CA LEU A 352 20.69 -10.38 9.53
C LEU A 352 20.56 -8.99 8.91
N VAL A 353 21.49 -8.07 9.21
CA VAL A 353 21.53 -6.71 8.63
C VAL A 353 21.63 -6.71 7.09
N MET A 354 22.14 -7.80 6.48
CA MET A 354 22.30 -7.93 5.04
C MET A 354 21.06 -8.44 4.29
N PHE A 355 20.00 -8.84 5.00
CA PHE A 355 18.83 -9.45 4.36
C PHE A 355 18.06 -8.50 3.43
N PRO A 356 17.82 -7.23 3.78
CA PRO A 356 17.08 -6.34 2.87
C PRO A 356 17.86 -5.83 1.68
N VAL A 357 19.16 -6.13 1.60
CA VAL A 357 19.94 -5.82 0.41
C VAL A 357 19.44 -6.71 -0.74
N PRO A 358 19.06 -6.13 -1.89
CA PRO A 358 18.63 -6.90 -3.06
C PRO A 358 19.66 -7.99 -3.42
N PRO A 359 19.22 -9.17 -3.91
CA PRO A 359 20.11 -10.30 -4.20
C PRO A 359 21.31 -9.92 -5.09
N GLU A 360 21.10 -9.00 -6.02
CA GLU A 360 22.10 -8.48 -6.96
C GLU A 360 23.25 -7.73 -6.27
N TRP A 361 22.93 -6.99 -5.20
CA TRP A 361 23.88 -6.16 -4.45
C TRP A 361 24.40 -6.85 -3.19
N ARG A 362 23.69 -7.84 -2.64
CA ARG A 362 24.05 -8.52 -1.39
C ARG A 362 25.43 -9.17 -1.45
N GLY A 363 25.76 -9.82 -2.57
CA GLY A 363 27.08 -10.42 -2.78
C GLY A 363 28.21 -9.38 -2.83
N LYS A 364 27.98 -8.25 -3.52
CA LYS A 364 28.95 -7.13 -3.62
C LYS A 364 29.14 -6.43 -2.27
N ALA A 365 28.04 -6.16 -1.57
CA ALA A 365 28.05 -5.51 -0.25
C ALA A 365 28.74 -6.37 0.82
N LYS A 366 28.45 -7.67 0.86
CA LYS A 366 29.11 -8.61 1.79
C LYS A 366 30.59 -8.77 1.45
N GLY A 367 30.94 -8.91 0.17
CA GLY A 367 32.33 -8.95 -0.27
C GLY A 367 33.11 -7.69 0.08
N PHE A 368 32.48 -6.51 -0.02
CA PHE A 368 33.08 -5.24 0.40
C PHE A 368 33.33 -5.19 1.92
N LEU A 369 32.33 -5.55 2.75
CA LEU A 369 32.50 -5.55 4.20
C LEU A 369 33.54 -6.57 4.68
N ASP A 370 33.42 -7.83 4.25
CA ASP A 370 34.26 -8.91 4.76
C ASP A 370 35.66 -8.87 4.13
N GLY A 371 35.77 -8.49 2.85
CA GLY A 371 37.02 -8.46 2.09
C GLY A 371 37.83 -7.20 2.34
N ILE A 372 37.23 -6.02 2.13
CA ILE A 372 37.95 -4.74 2.13
C ILE A 372 37.88 -4.07 3.51
N VAL A 373 36.68 -3.91 4.07
CA VAL A 373 36.50 -3.14 5.32
C VAL A 373 37.13 -3.86 6.52
N ARG A 374 36.75 -5.11 6.79
CA ARG A 374 37.28 -5.85 7.95
C ARG A 374 38.79 -6.08 7.84
N ASN A 375 39.30 -6.51 6.69
CA ASN A 375 40.75 -6.76 6.56
C ASN A 375 41.56 -5.47 6.47
N GLY A 376 41.05 -4.43 5.79
CA GLY A 376 41.65 -3.10 5.77
C GLY A 376 41.72 -2.48 7.17
N ALA A 377 40.66 -2.64 7.98
CA ALA A 377 40.64 -2.21 9.38
C ALA A 377 41.70 -2.94 10.22
N LYS A 378 41.93 -4.24 10.03
CA LYS A 378 43.05 -4.95 10.70
C LYS A 378 44.41 -4.39 10.31
N GLY A 379 44.61 -4.07 9.03
CA GLY A 379 45.84 -3.42 8.56
C GLY A 379 46.04 -2.04 9.18
N LEU A 380 44.98 -1.23 9.22
CA LEU A 380 44.99 0.07 9.90
C LEU A 380 45.31 -0.09 11.39
N ALA A 381 44.72 -1.09 12.05
CA ALA A 381 44.97 -1.39 13.46
C ALA A 381 46.43 -1.80 13.71
N ALA A 382 47.03 -2.59 12.81
CA ALA A 382 48.44 -2.99 12.91
C ALA A 382 49.39 -1.78 12.78
N ILE A 383 49.14 -0.89 11.82
CA ILE A 383 49.90 0.36 11.65
C ILE A 383 49.72 1.27 12.88
N CYS A 384 48.47 1.38 13.33
CA CYS A 384 48.13 2.15 14.52
C CYS A 384 48.86 1.61 15.75
N LEU A 385 48.89 0.30 15.97
CA LEU A 385 49.67 -0.34 17.04
C LEU A 385 51.15 0.04 16.93
N LEU A 386 51.79 -0.13 15.77
CA LEU A 386 53.22 0.16 15.59
C LEU A 386 53.59 1.61 15.95
N VAL A 387 52.74 2.58 15.57
CA VAL A 387 52.97 4.00 15.86
C VAL A 387 52.65 4.31 17.32
N VAL A 388 51.48 3.87 17.79
CA VAL A 388 50.94 4.27 19.10
C VAL A 388 51.67 3.60 20.25
N THR A 389 52.13 2.34 20.10
CA THR A 389 52.89 1.65 21.17
C THR A 389 54.26 2.28 21.44
N ARG A 390 54.73 3.20 20.58
CA ARG A 390 55.94 3.99 20.83
C ARG A 390 55.71 5.14 21.81
N PHE A 391 54.46 5.59 21.95
CA PHE A 391 54.11 6.79 22.72
C PHE A 391 53.18 6.50 23.91
N LEU A 392 52.36 5.45 23.84
CA LEU A 392 51.36 5.12 24.85
C LEU A 392 51.67 3.78 25.53
N ALA A 393 51.46 3.75 26.84
CA ALA A 393 51.47 2.51 27.60
C ALA A 393 50.29 1.61 27.19
N PRO A 394 50.36 0.27 27.40
CA PRO A 394 49.29 -0.65 27.03
C PRO A 394 47.92 -0.30 27.62
N GLU A 395 47.90 0.31 28.80
CA GLU A 395 46.68 0.74 29.52
C GLU A 395 46.05 1.98 28.88
N GLN A 396 46.88 2.89 28.37
CA GLN A 396 46.45 4.13 27.71
C GLN A 396 45.86 3.88 26.30
N LEU A 397 46.06 2.69 25.73
CA LEU A 397 45.37 2.27 24.50
C LEU A 397 43.84 2.24 24.67
N SER A 398 43.34 2.12 25.91
CA SER A 398 41.90 2.15 26.21
C SER A 398 41.24 3.48 25.82
N TYR A 399 41.95 4.62 25.84
CA TYR A 399 41.40 5.90 25.37
C TYR A 399 41.08 5.87 23.87
N LEU A 400 41.97 5.26 23.08
CA LEU A 400 41.77 5.08 21.65
C LEU A 400 40.64 4.08 21.36
N ILE A 401 40.56 3.00 22.13
CA ILE A 401 39.50 1.99 21.99
C ILE A 401 38.11 2.60 22.28
N VAL A 402 37.97 3.35 23.37
CA VAL A 402 36.69 3.98 23.77
C VAL A 402 36.24 5.02 22.73
N SER A 403 37.16 5.85 22.21
CA SER A 403 36.82 6.83 21.17
C SER A 403 36.38 6.17 19.85
N LEU A 404 37.06 5.10 19.43
CA LEU A 404 36.65 4.32 18.26
C LEU A 404 35.28 3.65 18.45
N LEU A 405 35.01 3.11 19.64
CA LEU A 405 33.72 2.49 19.96
C LEU A 405 32.59 3.52 20.01
N ALA A 406 32.82 4.74 20.50
CA ALA A 406 31.85 5.83 20.45
C ALA A 406 31.45 6.19 19.02
N VAL A 407 32.43 6.28 18.10
CA VAL A 407 32.17 6.47 16.66
C VAL A 407 31.37 5.31 16.08
N GLY A 408 31.71 4.07 16.46
CA GLY A 408 30.96 2.87 16.06
C GLY A 408 29.51 2.90 16.51
N ILE A 409 29.24 3.25 17.78
CA ILE A 409 27.88 3.33 18.34
C ILE A 409 27.04 4.39 17.60
N LEU A 410 27.61 5.59 17.35
CA LEU A 410 26.93 6.64 16.58
C LEU A 410 26.58 6.17 15.16
N ALA A 411 27.48 5.44 14.49
CA ALA A 411 27.20 4.85 13.19
C ALA A 411 26.08 3.78 13.28
N GLY A 412 26.11 2.92 14.30
CA GLY A 412 25.09 1.90 14.53
C GLY A 412 23.68 2.47 14.73
N VAL A 413 23.54 3.59 15.43
CA VAL A 413 22.24 4.29 15.57
C VAL A 413 21.72 4.79 14.22
N LYS A 414 22.62 5.29 13.36
CA LYS A 414 22.26 5.75 12.00
C LYS A 414 21.90 4.61 11.04
N VAL A 415 22.34 3.37 11.29
CA VAL A 415 21.95 2.19 10.49
C VAL A 415 20.44 1.99 10.52
N LYS A 416 19.78 2.14 11.69
CA LYS A 416 18.33 1.91 11.84
C LYS A 416 17.51 2.80 10.90
N LYS A 417 17.78 4.11 10.88
CA LYS A 417 17.07 5.08 10.03
C LYS A 417 17.28 4.79 8.53
N ALA A 418 18.54 4.55 8.12
CA ALA A 418 18.87 4.28 6.72
C ALA A 418 18.33 2.93 6.22
N TYR A 419 18.26 1.92 7.10
CA TYR A 419 17.68 0.62 6.81
C TYR A 419 16.18 0.72 6.51
N LEU A 420 15.42 1.39 7.40
CA LEU A 420 13.99 1.59 7.23
C LEU A 420 13.69 2.35 5.93
N SER A 421 14.45 3.41 5.63
CA SER A 421 14.30 4.13 4.36
C SER A 421 14.58 3.28 3.12
N THR A 422 15.45 2.27 3.20
CA THR A 422 15.75 1.39 2.05
C THR A 422 14.62 0.36 1.84
N LEU A 423 14.05 -0.17 2.93
CA LEU A 423 12.87 -1.03 2.89
C LEU A 423 11.67 -0.29 2.33
N LEU A 424 11.43 0.92 2.83
CA LEU A 424 10.36 1.79 2.35
C LEU A 424 10.60 2.21 0.90
N ALA A 425 11.81 2.56 0.46
CA ALA A 425 12.08 2.90 -0.94
C ALA A 425 11.88 1.72 -1.92
N ASN A 426 12.06 0.47 -1.46
CA ASN A 426 11.76 -0.70 -2.28
C ASN A 426 10.25 -0.98 -2.38
N LEU A 427 9.44 -0.47 -1.44
CA LEU A 427 7.97 -0.49 -1.48
C LEU A 427 7.40 0.74 -2.22
N LYS A 428 7.96 1.92 -1.96
CA LYS A 428 7.56 3.25 -2.48
C LYS A 428 8.00 3.52 -3.91
N LYS A 429 8.52 2.54 -4.66
CA LYS A 429 8.94 2.73 -6.05
C LYS A 429 7.79 3.04 -7.03
N GLY A 430 6.59 3.30 -6.51
CA GLY A 430 5.41 3.74 -7.25
C GLY A 430 4.83 5.13 -6.89
N GLY A 431 5.45 6.00 -6.08
CA GLY A 431 4.74 7.29 -5.84
C GLY A 431 5.36 8.50 -5.14
N ASP A 432 6.58 8.48 -4.60
CA ASP A 432 6.91 9.45 -3.52
C ASP A 432 7.88 10.59 -3.89
N ASP A 433 7.49 11.48 -4.82
CA ASP A 433 8.23 12.73 -5.09
C ASP A 433 7.42 14.03 -4.82
N ARG A 434 6.21 13.94 -4.24
CA ARG A 434 5.26 15.10 -4.29
C ARG A 434 4.96 15.85 -3.00
N GLU A 435 5.43 15.43 -1.83
CA GLU A 435 4.95 16.03 -0.58
C GLU A 435 5.71 17.28 -0.07
N LYS A 436 6.39 18.01 -0.95
CA LYS A 436 6.88 19.35 -0.63
C LYS A 436 6.76 20.21 -1.87
N ILE A 437 5.65 20.92 -2.03
CA ILE A 437 5.59 22.36 -2.29
C ILE A 437 4.11 22.73 -2.33
N GLU A 438 3.61 23.38 -1.28
CA GLU A 438 2.43 24.25 -1.38
C GLU A 438 2.65 25.58 -0.65
N LEU A 439 1.97 26.59 -1.20
CA LEU A 439 1.74 27.96 -0.73
C LEU A 439 2.84 29.03 -0.96
N ASN A 440 2.82 29.59 -2.18
CA ASN A 440 2.85 31.04 -2.40
C ASN A 440 2.20 31.35 -3.77
N LEU A 441 1.01 31.93 -3.75
CA LEU A 441 0.14 32.14 -4.92
C LEU A 441 0.43 33.46 -5.65
N MET A 442 0.77 33.30 -6.93
CA MET A 442 0.69 34.18 -8.11
C MET A 442 1.42 35.54 -8.21
N ASP A 443 2.03 35.75 -9.39
CA ASP A 443 2.65 36.98 -9.88
C ASP A 443 1.65 37.91 -10.62
N ALA A 444 2.11 39.11 -11.02
CA ALA A 444 1.30 40.11 -11.72
C ALA A 444 0.92 39.73 -13.18
N VAL A 445 1.63 38.79 -13.81
CA VAL A 445 1.43 38.38 -15.22
C VAL A 445 0.26 37.42 -15.32
N SER A 446 0.15 36.47 -14.37
CA SER A 446 -0.94 35.50 -14.31
C SER A 446 -2.31 36.16 -14.09
N ARG A 447 -2.33 37.26 -13.33
CA ARG A 447 -3.53 38.09 -13.11
C ARG A 447 -4.02 38.73 -14.40
N GLN A 448 -3.13 39.18 -15.28
CA GLN A 448 -3.52 39.81 -16.56
C GLN A 448 -4.16 38.80 -17.51
N ILE A 449 -3.65 37.57 -17.56
CA ILE A 449 -4.19 36.49 -18.41
C ILE A 449 -5.65 36.16 -18.03
N LEU A 450 -5.96 36.13 -16.73
CA LEU A 450 -7.33 35.90 -16.26
C LEU A 450 -8.27 37.06 -16.61
N ILE A 451 -7.78 38.31 -16.57
CA ILE A 451 -8.56 39.49 -16.98
C ILE A 451 -8.84 39.46 -18.49
N ASP A 452 -7.84 39.10 -19.30
CA ASP A 452 -8.00 39.01 -20.75
C ASP A 452 -9.00 37.88 -21.11
N ALA A 453 -9.00 36.77 -20.36
CA ALA A 453 -9.95 35.68 -20.52
C ALA A 453 -11.42 36.05 -20.20
N LEU A 454 -11.67 37.08 -19.38
CA LEU A 454 -13.04 37.57 -19.10
C LEU A 454 -13.73 38.17 -20.33
N SER A 455 -12.95 38.65 -21.29
CA SER A 455 -13.45 39.26 -22.54
C SER A 455 -13.47 38.27 -23.71
N GLY A 456 -13.11 37.01 -23.45
CA GLY A 456 -13.03 35.95 -24.45
C GLY A 456 -14.39 35.43 -24.90
N THR A 457 -14.43 34.81 -26.08
CA THR A 457 -15.65 34.20 -26.63
C THR A 457 -15.87 32.75 -26.18
N ASP A 458 -14.88 32.13 -25.50
CA ASP A 458 -15.00 30.78 -24.95
C ASP A 458 -15.74 30.82 -23.60
N LYS A 459 -16.93 30.22 -23.58
CA LYS A 459 -17.84 30.20 -22.43
C LYS A 459 -17.23 29.56 -21.18
N GLN A 460 -16.55 28.42 -21.31
CA GLN A 460 -16.01 27.70 -20.15
C GLN A 460 -14.80 28.43 -19.57
N GLN A 461 -13.94 28.96 -20.45
CA GLN A 461 -12.76 29.70 -20.06
C GLN A 461 -13.12 31.02 -19.36
N ALA A 462 -14.09 31.78 -19.89
CA ALA A 462 -14.52 33.06 -19.32
C ALA A 462 -15.19 32.89 -17.94
N LEU A 463 -16.09 31.89 -17.80
CA LEU A 463 -16.75 31.60 -16.53
C LEU A 463 -15.76 31.12 -15.45
N TYR A 464 -14.76 30.33 -15.84
CA TYR A 464 -13.70 29.88 -14.93
C TYR A 464 -12.81 31.03 -14.47
N ALA A 465 -12.36 31.88 -15.40
CA ALA A 465 -11.57 33.06 -15.08
C ALA A 465 -12.34 34.02 -14.15
N PHE A 466 -13.64 34.21 -14.38
CA PHE A 466 -14.52 34.97 -13.49
C PHE A 466 -14.64 34.37 -12.09
N GLY A 467 -14.83 33.05 -11.99
CA GLY A 467 -14.88 32.33 -10.72
C GLY A 467 -13.62 32.53 -9.88
N LEU A 468 -12.45 32.34 -10.48
CA LEU A 468 -11.15 32.54 -9.83
C LEU A 468 -10.95 33.98 -9.36
N LEU A 469 -11.25 34.97 -10.21
CA LEU A 469 -11.07 36.39 -9.87
C LEU A 469 -12.03 36.86 -8.77
N ARG A 470 -13.23 36.27 -8.68
CA ARG A 470 -14.22 36.59 -7.65
C ARG A 470 -13.80 36.10 -6.25
N GLU A 471 -13.09 34.98 -6.16
CA GLU A 471 -12.61 34.42 -4.89
C GLU A 471 -11.38 35.15 -4.33
N MET A 472 -10.77 36.04 -5.12
CA MET A 472 -9.62 36.83 -4.69
C MET A 472 -10.06 38.07 -3.92
N ASP A 473 -9.85 38.10 -2.60
CA ASP A 473 -10.14 39.26 -1.73
C ASP A 473 -9.48 40.58 -2.17
N THR A 474 -8.45 40.53 -3.03
CA THR A 474 -7.68 41.70 -3.49
C THR A 474 -8.05 42.21 -4.89
N PHE A 475 -8.99 41.57 -5.58
CA PHE A 475 -9.36 41.93 -6.96
C PHE A 475 -10.69 42.70 -7.02
N ASP A 476 -10.66 43.91 -7.57
CA ASP A 476 -11.85 44.74 -7.75
C ASP A 476 -12.47 44.54 -9.14
N LEU A 477 -13.64 43.91 -9.17
CA LEU A 477 -14.42 43.62 -10.38
C LEU A 477 -15.17 44.86 -10.92
N THR A 478 -15.39 45.89 -10.10
CA THR A 478 -16.22 47.07 -10.43
C THR A 478 -15.87 47.72 -11.78
N PRO A 479 -14.58 47.93 -12.13
CA PRO A 479 -14.20 48.57 -13.40
C PRO A 479 -14.60 47.77 -14.65
N HIS A 480 -14.85 46.46 -14.52
CA HIS A 480 -15.09 45.54 -15.62
C HIS A 480 -16.57 45.18 -15.79
N VAL A 481 -17.44 45.55 -14.83
CA VAL A 481 -18.88 45.21 -14.82
C VAL A 481 -19.60 45.71 -16.08
N ASN A 482 -19.28 46.91 -16.55
CA ASN A 482 -19.91 47.46 -17.76
C ASN A 482 -19.67 46.58 -19.00
N GLY A 483 -18.44 46.09 -19.18
CA GLY A 483 -18.10 45.18 -20.28
C GLY A 483 -18.80 43.81 -20.14
N LEU A 484 -18.95 43.33 -18.90
CA LEU A 484 -19.59 42.06 -18.61
C LEU A 484 -21.13 42.09 -18.78
N LEU A 485 -21.79 43.21 -18.46
CA LEU A 485 -23.24 43.37 -18.68
C LEU A 485 -23.63 43.36 -20.16
N HIS A 486 -22.68 43.69 -21.05
CA HIS A 486 -22.85 43.70 -22.50
C HIS A 486 -22.14 42.52 -23.19
N HIS A 487 -21.74 41.50 -22.42
CA HIS A 487 -20.99 40.37 -22.96
C HIS A 487 -21.83 39.54 -23.93
N SER A 488 -21.18 38.95 -24.94
CA SER A 488 -21.83 38.07 -25.92
C SER A 488 -22.35 36.75 -25.34
N ILE A 489 -21.94 36.40 -24.11
CA ILE A 489 -22.28 35.16 -23.42
C ILE A 489 -23.31 35.49 -22.32
N PRO A 490 -24.55 34.98 -22.41
CA PRO A 490 -25.62 35.28 -21.44
C PRO A 490 -25.28 34.95 -19.99
N GLU A 491 -24.55 33.86 -19.74
CA GLU A 491 -24.16 33.46 -18.38
C GLU A 491 -23.19 34.43 -17.73
N MET A 492 -22.31 35.08 -18.52
CA MET A 492 -21.42 36.13 -18.00
C MET A 492 -22.21 37.39 -17.61
N VAL A 493 -23.24 37.73 -18.38
CA VAL A 493 -24.18 38.81 -18.05
C VAL A 493 -24.90 38.49 -16.74
N ILE A 494 -25.37 37.25 -16.56
CA ILE A 494 -26.02 36.79 -15.33
C ILE A 494 -25.09 36.92 -14.11
N GLU A 495 -23.84 36.48 -14.22
CA GLU A 495 -22.86 36.60 -13.13
C GLU A 495 -22.53 38.07 -12.80
N ALA A 496 -22.46 38.94 -13.81
CA ALA A 496 -22.33 40.38 -13.60
C ALA A 496 -23.55 40.99 -12.90
N LEU A 497 -24.76 40.57 -13.27
CA LEU A 497 -26.01 40.99 -12.61
C LEU A 497 -26.07 40.54 -11.15
N ILE A 498 -25.60 39.32 -10.84
CA ILE A 498 -25.49 38.83 -9.45
C ILE A 498 -24.50 39.68 -8.65
N TYR A 499 -23.37 40.06 -9.25
CA TYR A 499 -22.41 40.98 -8.63
C TYR A 499 -23.03 42.36 -8.35
N VAL A 500 -23.77 42.92 -9.31
CA VAL A 500 -24.49 44.19 -9.16
C VAL A 500 -25.56 44.11 -8.07
N GLU A 501 -26.33 43.02 -8.00
CA GLU A 501 -27.31 42.79 -6.93
C GLU A 501 -26.64 42.81 -5.53
N GLN A 502 -25.45 42.24 -5.40
CA GLN A 502 -24.75 42.12 -4.12
C GLN A 502 -24.01 43.39 -3.68
N LYS A 503 -23.38 44.11 -4.62
CA LYS A 503 -22.52 45.28 -4.34
C LYS A 503 -23.22 46.61 -4.56
N VAL A 504 -24.30 46.62 -5.33
CA VAL A 504 -25.13 47.79 -5.68
C VAL A 504 -24.28 49.01 -6.11
N PRO A 505 -23.42 48.88 -7.14
CA PRO A 505 -22.61 50.00 -7.63
C PRO A 505 -23.49 51.11 -8.24
N GLU A 506 -23.12 52.38 -8.06
CA GLU A 506 -23.85 53.50 -8.65
C GLU A 506 -23.69 53.55 -10.19
N GLY A 507 -24.74 53.98 -10.91
CA GLY A 507 -24.67 54.31 -12.34
C GLY A 507 -25.14 53.25 -13.34
N PHE A 508 -25.49 52.03 -12.90
CA PHE A 508 -25.90 50.93 -13.78
C PHE A 508 -27.43 50.75 -13.92
N GLU A 509 -28.24 51.56 -13.24
CA GLU A 509 -29.71 51.42 -13.19
C GLU A 509 -30.37 51.47 -14.58
N ALA A 510 -29.85 52.31 -15.48
CA ALA A 510 -30.37 52.42 -16.85
C ALA A 510 -30.09 51.15 -17.69
N ASP A 511 -28.91 50.55 -17.53
CA ASP A 511 -28.55 49.29 -18.19
C ASP A 511 -29.41 48.15 -17.66
N LEU A 512 -29.68 48.11 -16.35
CA LEU A 512 -30.58 47.13 -15.73
C LEU A 512 -32.02 47.24 -16.27
N GLN A 513 -32.56 48.45 -16.38
CA GLN A 513 -33.90 48.67 -16.96
C GLN A 513 -33.97 48.24 -18.42
N SER A 514 -32.92 48.50 -19.21
CA SER A 514 -32.81 48.01 -20.60
C SER A 514 -32.80 46.48 -20.65
N LEU A 515 -32.01 45.82 -19.81
CA LEU A 515 -31.95 44.35 -19.73
C LEU A 515 -33.26 43.73 -19.24
N VAL A 516 -34.01 44.39 -18.35
CA VAL A 516 -35.36 43.96 -17.93
C VAL A 516 -36.38 44.06 -19.08
N ALA A 517 -36.25 45.05 -19.97
CA ALA A 517 -37.15 45.21 -21.11
C ALA A 517 -36.80 44.25 -22.27
N GLU A 518 -35.53 44.19 -22.66
CA GLU A 518 -35.08 43.61 -23.93
C GLU A 518 -34.35 42.26 -23.77
N GLY A 519 -33.90 41.90 -22.56
CA GLY A 519 -33.16 40.67 -22.30
C GLY A 519 -33.96 39.38 -22.50
N ASP A 520 -33.25 38.26 -22.55
CA ASP A 520 -33.86 36.92 -22.47
C ASP A 520 -34.40 36.65 -21.05
N ASN A 521 -35.34 35.71 -20.89
CA ASN A 521 -36.09 35.47 -19.65
C ASN A 521 -35.19 35.29 -18.40
N GLN A 522 -34.06 34.57 -18.53
CA GLN A 522 -33.10 34.37 -17.43
C GLN A 522 -32.34 35.66 -17.08
N VAL A 523 -31.94 36.43 -18.09
CA VAL A 523 -31.25 37.72 -17.92
C VAL A 523 -32.22 38.73 -17.32
N LYS A 524 -33.47 38.78 -17.80
CA LYS A 524 -34.55 39.60 -17.25
C LYS A 524 -34.79 39.32 -15.79
N ALA A 525 -34.91 38.05 -15.41
CA ALA A 525 -35.12 37.64 -14.02
C ALA A 525 -33.99 38.17 -13.11
N LYS A 526 -32.73 38.03 -13.54
CA LYS A 526 -31.56 38.51 -12.76
C LYS A 526 -31.42 40.03 -12.76
N ALA A 527 -31.71 40.69 -13.88
CA ALA A 527 -31.69 42.15 -13.97
C ALA A 527 -32.78 42.78 -13.09
N LEU A 528 -33.93 42.14 -12.99
CA LEU A 528 -35.04 42.56 -12.13
C LEU A 528 -34.67 42.46 -10.64
N LEU A 529 -33.95 41.41 -10.24
CA LEU A 529 -33.40 41.28 -8.87
C LEU A 529 -32.33 42.33 -8.57
N ALA A 530 -31.41 42.56 -9.52
CA ALA A 530 -30.38 43.58 -9.39
C ALA A 530 -30.99 45.00 -9.30
N LEU A 531 -32.04 45.28 -10.08
CA LEU A 531 -32.78 46.55 -10.01
C LEU A 531 -33.50 46.71 -8.66
N ALA A 532 -34.12 45.64 -8.17
CA ALA A 532 -34.78 45.62 -6.86
C ALA A 532 -33.79 45.90 -5.71
N ALA A 533 -32.53 45.50 -5.84
CA ALA A 533 -31.49 45.70 -4.82
C ALA A 533 -31.17 47.18 -4.54
N TYR A 534 -31.45 48.10 -5.48
CA TYR A 534 -31.35 49.55 -5.24
C TYR A 534 -32.43 50.07 -4.29
N ALA A 535 -33.48 49.29 -4.03
CA ALA A 535 -34.53 49.56 -3.05
C ALA A 535 -35.19 50.96 -3.16
N LYS A 536 -35.28 51.51 -4.38
CA LYS A 536 -35.96 52.78 -4.65
C LYS A 536 -37.45 52.56 -4.86
N GLU A 537 -38.30 53.42 -4.26
CA GLU A 537 -39.75 53.37 -4.42
C GLU A 537 -40.18 53.46 -5.89
N ALA A 538 -39.43 54.17 -6.74
CA ALA A 538 -39.72 54.31 -8.17
C ALA A 538 -39.80 52.97 -8.94
N TYR A 539 -39.11 51.93 -8.46
CA TYR A 539 -39.04 50.63 -9.14
C TYR A 539 -40.05 49.61 -8.60
N ILE A 540 -40.74 49.86 -7.48
CA ILE A 540 -41.65 48.89 -6.87
C ILE A 540 -42.84 48.56 -7.79
N ASP A 541 -43.41 49.56 -8.44
CA ASP A 541 -44.54 49.41 -9.37
C ASP A 541 -44.10 48.78 -10.70
N GLU A 542 -42.84 48.98 -11.09
CA GLU A 542 -42.22 48.32 -12.24
C GLU A 542 -42.06 46.82 -11.98
N ILE A 543 -41.46 46.46 -10.85
CA ILE A 543 -41.26 45.06 -10.43
C ILE A 543 -42.61 44.35 -10.23
N THR A 544 -43.62 45.03 -9.65
CA THR A 544 -44.96 44.46 -9.42
C THR A 544 -45.65 44.01 -10.72
N ARG A 545 -45.42 44.72 -11.84
CA ARG A 545 -46.02 44.34 -13.15
C ARG A 545 -45.53 42.99 -13.66
N HIS A 546 -44.38 42.51 -13.19
CA HIS A 546 -43.79 41.25 -13.62
C HIS A 546 -44.27 40.03 -12.81
N LEU A 547 -45.16 40.21 -11.81
CA LEU A 547 -45.78 39.09 -11.08
C LEU A 547 -46.67 38.20 -11.96
N ASP A 548 -47.22 38.76 -13.04
CA ASP A 548 -48.08 38.06 -14.01
C ASP A 548 -47.35 37.80 -15.35
N ALA A 549 -46.02 37.88 -15.38
CA ALA A 549 -45.23 37.63 -16.59
C ALA A 549 -45.42 36.17 -17.08
N PRO A 550 -45.38 35.88 -18.39
CA PRO A 550 -45.57 34.52 -18.90
C PRO A 550 -44.45 33.54 -18.51
N SER A 551 -43.29 34.05 -18.10
CA SER A 551 -42.14 33.24 -17.69
C SER A 551 -42.10 33.04 -16.18
N ILE A 552 -42.09 31.79 -15.72
CA ILE A 552 -42.02 31.42 -14.30
C ILE A 552 -40.79 32.03 -13.62
N ASP A 553 -39.62 32.02 -14.27
CA ASP A 553 -38.37 32.60 -13.72
C ASP A 553 -38.49 34.11 -13.44
N VAL A 554 -39.21 34.84 -14.29
CA VAL A 554 -39.41 36.29 -14.17
C VAL A 554 -40.43 36.59 -13.06
N GLN A 555 -41.50 35.78 -12.95
CA GLN A 555 -42.44 35.85 -11.82
C GLN A 555 -41.72 35.60 -10.49
N ALA A 556 -40.90 34.54 -10.43
CA ALA A 556 -40.13 34.20 -9.24
C ALA A 556 -39.16 35.33 -8.86
N ALA A 557 -38.44 35.91 -9.81
CA ALA A 557 -37.58 37.06 -9.57
C ALA A 557 -38.34 38.29 -9.05
N ALA A 558 -39.54 38.56 -9.57
CA ALA A 558 -40.38 39.66 -9.09
C ALA A 558 -40.83 39.44 -7.65
N ILE A 559 -41.27 38.23 -7.33
CA ILE A 559 -41.60 37.85 -5.94
C ILE A 559 -40.38 38.01 -5.04
N ALA A 560 -39.23 37.46 -5.43
CA ALA A 560 -38.01 37.55 -4.62
C ALA A 560 -37.56 39.00 -4.43
N GLY A 561 -37.56 39.83 -5.47
CA GLY A 561 -37.17 41.24 -5.40
C GLY A 561 -38.08 42.04 -4.47
N LEU A 562 -39.41 41.87 -4.59
CA LEU A 562 -40.39 42.52 -3.72
C LEU A 562 -40.23 42.08 -2.26
N VAL A 563 -40.17 40.77 -1.99
CA VAL A 563 -40.09 40.25 -0.62
C VAL A 563 -38.76 40.60 0.04
N LYS A 564 -37.65 40.52 -0.69
CA LYS A 564 -36.29 40.72 -0.15
C LYS A 564 -35.97 42.19 0.10
N TYR A 565 -36.30 43.09 -0.82
CA TYR A 565 -35.83 44.49 -0.78
C TYR A 565 -36.90 45.50 -0.35
N TYR A 566 -38.19 45.19 -0.48
CA TYR A 566 -39.31 46.11 -0.16
C TYR A 566 -40.11 45.70 1.08
N SER A 567 -39.61 44.76 1.89
CA SER A 567 -40.14 44.39 3.21
C SER A 567 -41.66 44.07 3.21
N ILE A 568 -42.46 44.76 4.04
CA ILE A 568 -43.89 44.50 4.26
C ILE A 568 -44.72 44.83 3.01
N GLU A 569 -44.44 45.95 2.34
CA GLU A 569 -45.20 46.36 1.16
C GLU A 569 -44.98 45.40 -0.01
N GLY A 570 -43.72 45.02 -0.27
CA GLY A 570 -43.40 44.03 -1.28
C GLY A 570 -44.03 42.65 -0.98
N MET A 571 -43.99 42.21 0.28
CA MET A 571 -44.65 40.97 0.70
C MET A 571 -46.17 41.01 0.47
N PHE A 572 -46.84 42.12 0.78
CA PHE A 572 -48.29 42.24 0.58
C PHE A 572 -48.68 42.15 -0.89
N ARG A 573 -47.85 42.71 -1.78
CA ARG A 573 -48.06 42.62 -3.25
C ARG A 573 -47.79 41.21 -3.79
N ALA A 574 -46.81 40.50 -3.24
CA ALA A 574 -46.38 39.19 -3.76
C ALA A 574 -47.11 37.98 -3.14
N VAL A 575 -47.69 38.10 -1.94
CA VAL A 575 -48.23 36.95 -1.16
C VAL A 575 -49.33 36.17 -1.89
N GLY A 576 -50.17 36.86 -2.67
CA GLY A 576 -51.24 36.21 -3.46
C GLY A 576 -50.67 35.22 -4.47
N LYS A 577 -49.71 35.67 -5.28
CA LYS A 577 -49.05 34.84 -6.29
C LYS A 577 -48.18 33.74 -5.67
N LEU A 578 -47.50 34.06 -4.56
CA LEU A 578 -46.68 33.09 -3.82
C LEU A 578 -47.52 31.91 -3.31
N LYS A 579 -48.75 32.17 -2.85
CA LYS A 579 -49.67 31.11 -2.42
C LYS A 579 -50.15 30.25 -3.60
N GLU A 580 -50.46 30.87 -4.73
CA GLU A 580 -50.87 30.19 -5.96
C GLU A 580 -49.79 29.21 -6.45
N MET A 581 -48.53 29.66 -6.55
CA MET A 581 -47.42 28.80 -6.98
C MET A 581 -47.14 27.64 -6.01
N MET A 582 -47.37 27.84 -4.71
CA MET A 582 -47.19 26.80 -3.70
C MET A 582 -48.26 25.71 -3.76
N GLU A 583 -49.47 26.04 -4.20
CA GLU A 583 -50.61 25.12 -4.34
C GLU A 583 -50.72 24.52 -5.75
N SER A 584 -49.76 24.80 -6.63
CA SER A 584 -49.77 24.34 -8.02
C SER A 584 -49.57 22.84 -8.19
N GLY A 585 -50.36 22.27 -9.11
CA GLY A 585 -50.20 20.89 -9.57
C GLY A 585 -49.00 20.67 -10.48
N GLU A 586 -48.46 21.74 -11.09
CA GLU A 586 -47.35 21.65 -12.04
C GLU A 586 -46.00 21.54 -11.33
N GLU A 587 -45.18 20.58 -11.76
CA GLU A 587 -43.87 20.31 -11.15
C GLU A 587 -42.89 21.49 -11.32
N GLU A 588 -42.86 22.12 -12.50
CA GLU A 588 -41.96 23.24 -12.79
C GLU A 588 -42.22 24.44 -11.88
N GLU A 589 -43.49 24.76 -11.60
CA GLU A 589 -43.85 25.84 -10.68
C GLU A 589 -43.41 25.55 -9.24
N ARG A 590 -43.52 24.29 -8.79
CA ARG A 590 -43.04 23.89 -7.46
C ARG A 590 -41.51 23.89 -7.36
N ILE A 591 -40.79 23.55 -8.43
CA ILE A 591 -39.32 23.67 -8.51
C ILE A 591 -38.91 25.14 -8.39
N ALA A 592 -39.56 26.03 -9.15
CA ALA A 592 -39.30 27.47 -9.09
C ALA A 592 -39.62 28.04 -7.69
N MET A 593 -40.71 27.59 -7.07
CA MET A 593 -41.09 27.96 -5.71
C MET A 593 -40.05 27.48 -4.68
N ALA A 594 -39.51 26.26 -4.82
CA ALA A 594 -38.43 25.78 -3.96
C ALA A 594 -37.16 26.62 -4.11
N ALA A 595 -36.81 27.01 -5.34
CA ALA A 595 -35.67 27.88 -5.63
C ALA A 595 -35.81 29.28 -5.02
N LEU A 596 -37.04 29.79 -5.02
CA LEU A 596 -37.40 31.13 -4.58
C LEU A 596 -37.01 31.38 -3.12
N PHE A 597 -37.18 30.41 -2.22
CA PHE A 597 -36.81 30.56 -0.80
C PHE A 597 -35.32 30.85 -0.60
N GLY A 598 -34.44 30.19 -1.37
CA GLY A 598 -33.01 30.45 -1.37
C GLY A 598 -32.64 31.80 -1.97
N GLN A 599 -33.44 32.34 -2.88
CA GLN A 599 -33.25 33.69 -3.45
C GLN A 599 -33.70 34.80 -2.49
N ILE A 600 -34.84 34.60 -1.82
CA ILE A 600 -35.40 35.52 -0.82
C ILE A 600 -34.44 35.68 0.37
N ARG A 601 -33.79 34.59 0.82
CA ARG A 601 -32.83 34.56 1.94
C ARG A 601 -33.38 35.07 3.28
N VAL A 602 -34.70 35.07 3.48
CA VAL A 602 -35.33 35.48 4.74
C VAL A 602 -35.46 34.27 5.66
N LYS A 603 -34.56 34.17 6.66
CA LYS A 603 -34.50 33.04 7.60
C LYS A 603 -35.81 32.76 8.32
N ASN A 604 -36.60 33.79 8.63
CA ASN A 604 -37.89 33.64 9.33
C ASN A 604 -39.01 33.04 8.45
N PHE A 605 -38.80 32.93 7.14
CA PHE A 605 -39.80 32.47 6.17
C PHE A 605 -39.54 31.03 5.68
N TYR A 606 -38.96 30.18 6.53
CA TYR A 606 -38.58 28.80 6.18
C TYR A 606 -39.72 27.79 6.21
N LYS A 607 -40.84 28.07 6.91
CA LYS A 607 -41.90 27.06 7.14
C LYS A 607 -42.47 26.43 5.87
N PRO A 608 -42.75 27.18 4.78
CA PRO A 608 -43.28 26.57 3.56
C PRO A 608 -42.23 25.74 2.81
N LEU A 609 -40.94 25.92 3.10
CA LEU A 609 -39.88 25.06 2.55
C LEU A 609 -39.97 23.63 3.11
N ILE A 610 -40.50 23.45 4.33
CA ILE A 610 -40.68 22.12 4.93
C ILE A 610 -41.63 21.26 4.10
N SER A 611 -42.71 21.82 3.57
CA SER A 611 -43.62 21.07 2.70
C SER A 611 -42.95 20.65 1.39
N LEU A 612 -42.09 21.50 0.82
CA LEU A 612 -41.37 21.21 -0.42
C LEU A 612 -40.27 20.15 -0.23
N LEU A 613 -39.65 20.09 0.96
CA LEU A 613 -38.72 19.01 1.33
C LEU A 613 -39.40 17.63 1.41
N HIS A 614 -40.72 17.58 1.56
CA HIS A 614 -41.53 16.36 1.57
C HIS A 614 -42.32 16.15 0.27
N ASP A 615 -42.02 16.90 -0.80
CA ASP A 615 -42.71 16.78 -2.09
C ASP A 615 -42.50 15.39 -2.72
N HIS A 616 -43.47 14.93 -3.49
CA HIS A 616 -43.39 13.65 -4.21
C HIS A 616 -42.29 13.67 -5.29
N SER A 617 -42.04 14.82 -5.93
CA SER A 617 -40.97 14.98 -6.93
C SER A 617 -39.59 15.08 -6.28
N PRO A 618 -38.63 14.24 -6.69
CA PRO A 618 -37.23 14.37 -6.31
C PRO A 618 -36.60 15.70 -6.71
N GLN A 619 -36.98 16.29 -7.86
CA GLN A 619 -36.42 17.55 -8.35
C GLN A 619 -36.81 18.73 -7.46
N VAL A 620 -38.08 18.77 -7.02
CA VAL A 620 -38.56 19.77 -6.05
C VAL A 620 -37.80 19.64 -4.73
N ARG A 621 -37.64 18.41 -4.24
CA ARG A 621 -36.88 18.09 -3.02
C ARG A 621 -35.41 18.52 -3.11
N ILE A 622 -34.73 18.25 -4.23
CA ILE A 622 -33.34 18.69 -4.48
C ILE A 622 -33.25 20.21 -4.42
N ARG A 623 -34.15 20.92 -5.12
CA ARG A 623 -34.13 22.38 -5.14
C ARG A 623 -34.46 22.98 -3.77
N ALA A 624 -35.31 22.33 -3.00
CA ALA A 624 -35.61 22.72 -1.63
C ALA A 624 -34.41 22.52 -0.68
N LEU A 625 -33.62 21.45 -0.87
CA LEU A 625 -32.38 21.20 -0.14
C LEU A 625 -31.33 22.29 -0.40
N GLU A 626 -31.16 22.70 -1.66
CA GLU A 626 -30.25 23.81 -2.03
C GLU A 626 -30.68 25.13 -1.36
N SER A 627 -31.97 25.43 -1.36
CA SER A 627 -32.51 26.59 -0.64
C SER A 627 -32.33 26.49 0.87
N ALA A 628 -32.48 25.30 1.46
CA ALA A 628 -32.25 25.08 2.88
C ALA A 628 -30.77 25.30 3.25
N ALA A 629 -29.85 24.83 2.39
CA ALA A 629 -28.41 25.06 2.53
C ALA A 629 -28.09 26.56 2.59
N ILE A 630 -28.73 27.40 1.77
CA ILE A 630 -28.50 28.86 1.77
C ILE A 630 -29.07 29.53 3.04
N LEU A 631 -30.21 29.04 3.55
CA LEU A 631 -30.92 29.67 4.67
C LEU A 631 -30.25 29.42 6.03
N HIS A 632 -29.62 28.26 6.23
CA HIS A 632 -28.98 27.86 7.49
C HIS A 632 -29.94 27.97 8.71
N VAL A 633 -31.13 27.38 8.59
CA VAL A 633 -32.17 27.45 9.63
C VAL A 633 -32.26 26.11 10.38
N PRO A 634 -31.92 26.04 11.69
CA PRO A 634 -31.80 24.78 12.43
C PRO A 634 -33.06 23.88 12.43
N PRO A 635 -34.30 24.41 12.47
CA PRO A 635 -35.51 23.61 12.30
C PRO A 635 -35.61 22.78 11.01
N LEU A 636 -34.83 23.10 9.96
CA LEU A 636 -34.81 22.33 8.71
C LEU A 636 -33.90 21.09 8.80
N LEU A 637 -33.05 20.97 9.83
CA LEU A 637 -32.08 19.87 9.93
C LEU A 637 -32.74 18.49 9.96
N ALA A 638 -33.80 18.30 10.75
CA ALA A 638 -34.48 17.00 10.82
C ALA A 638 -35.10 16.56 9.47
N PRO A 639 -35.85 17.42 8.75
CA PRO A 639 -36.26 17.13 7.37
C PRO A 639 -35.10 16.78 6.43
N ILE A 640 -33.99 17.53 6.48
CA ILE A 640 -32.82 17.28 5.62
C ILE A 640 -32.17 15.91 5.95
N ILE A 641 -32.00 15.58 7.24
CA ILE A 641 -31.42 14.30 7.68
C ILE A 641 -32.28 13.13 7.20
N ALA A 642 -33.61 13.25 7.27
CA ALA A 642 -34.53 12.21 6.80
C ALA A 642 -34.38 11.90 5.30
N MET A 643 -33.83 12.83 4.51
CA MET A 643 -33.59 12.65 3.07
C MET A 643 -32.30 11.90 2.74
N LEU A 644 -31.41 11.66 3.73
CA LEU A 644 -30.22 10.83 3.53
C LEU A 644 -30.56 9.38 3.12
N LYS A 645 -31.77 8.90 3.45
CA LYS A 645 -32.23 7.56 3.08
C LYS A 645 -32.50 7.39 1.58
N ASP A 646 -32.79 8.48 0.86
CA ASP A 646 -33.20 8.46 -0.54
C ASP A 646 -31.99 8.71 -1.46
N SER A 647 -31.66 7.72 -2.31
CA SER A 647 -30.50 7.74 -3.21
C SER A 647 -30.45 8.99 -4.10
N GLN A 648 -31.59 9.48 -4.56
CA GLN A 648 -31.67 10.61 -5.50
C GLN A 648 -31.39 11.96 -4.83
N THR A 649 -31.71 12.10 -3.54
CA THR A 649 -31.55 13.35 -2.80
C THR A 649 -30.34 13.35 -1.87
N ARG A 650 -29.77 12.19 -1.54
CA ARG A 650 -28.71 12.02 -0.55
C ARG A 650 -27.49 12.92 -0.75
N ARG A 651 -26.95 13.02 -1.97
CA ARG A 651 -25.78 13.88 -2.26
C ARG A 651 -26.06 15.34 -1.94
N TYR A 652 -27.26 15.80 -2.29
CA TYR A 652 -27.71 17.17 -2.01
C TYR A 652 -28.00 17.37 -0.52
N ALA A 653 -28.55 16.36 0.17
CA ALA A 653 -28.77 16.41 1.60
C ALA A 653 -27.46 16.49 2.39
N ILE A 654 -26.44 15.71 2.01
CA ILE A 654 -25.08 15.78 2.58
C ILE A 654 -24.50 17.18 2.38
N SER A 655 -24.61 17.72 1.16
CA SER A 655 -24.10 19.06 0.83
C SER A 655 -24.84 20.16 1.60
N ALA A 656 -26.16 20.02 1.75
CA ALA A 656 -26.98 20.95 2.51
C ALA A 656 -26.65 20.93 4.00
N LEU A 657 -26.44 19.75 4.62
CA LEU A 657 -26.03 19.64 6.02
C LEU A 657 -24.64 20.23 6.25
N ALA A 658 -23.71 20.04 5.31
CA ALA A 658 -22.36 20.57 5.40
C ALA A 658 -22.27 22.11 5.28
N ALA A 659 -23.31 22.76 4.75
CA ALA A 659 -23.37 24.22 4.67
C ALA A 659 -23.65 24.88 6.03
N TYR A 660 -24.27 24.16 6.97
CA TYR A 660 -24.61 24.65 8.31
C TYR A 660 -23.38 24.66 9.23
N ASP A 661 -23.48 25.43 10.32
CA ASP A 661 -22.46 25.43 11.37
C ASP A 661 -22.34 24.04 12.03
N GLU A 662 -21.10 23.56 12.20
CA GLU A 662 -20.85 22.20 12.69
C GLU A 662 -21.41 21.95 14.10
N GLU A 663 -21.48 22.99 14.95
CA GLU A 663 -21.99 22.89 16.31
C GLU A 663 -23.50 22.59 16.36
N ASP A 664 -24.25 23.02 15.34
CA ASP A 664 -25.69 22.77 15.22
C ASP A 664 -25.98 21.40 14.60
N VAL A 665 -25.10 20.90 13.72
CA VAL A 665 -25.34 19.71 12.91
C VAL A 665 -24.79 18.43 13.53
N LEU A 666 -23.56 18.45 14.04
CA LEU A 666 -22.90 17.23 14.50
C LEU A 666 -23.60 16.59 15.71
N PRO A 667 -24.07 17.33 16.74
CA PRO A 667 -24.77 16.73 17.88
C PRO A 667 -26.06 15.96 17.51
N PRO A 668 -27.03 16.52 16.74
CA PRO A 668 -28.23 15.77 16.37
C PRO A 668 -27.91 14.56 15.49
N LEU A 669 -26.90 14.64 14.60
CA LEU A 669 -26.50 13.53 13.74
C LEU A 669 -26.05 12.29 14.52
N MET A 670 -25.47 12.46 15.73
CA MET A 670 -25.04 11.31 16.55
C MET A 670 -26.19 10.34 16.86
N SER A 671 -27.43 10.85 16.99
CA SER A 671 -28.63 10.02 17.26
C SER A 671 -29.12 9.23 16.05
N TYR A 672 -28.65 9.56 14.84
CA TYR A 672 -29.02 8.88 13.61
C TYR A 672 -28.00 7.81 13.20
N LEU A 673 -26.80 7.77 13.81
CA LEU A 673 -25.77 6.77 13.50
C LEU A 673 -26.24 5.33 13.73
N ASP A 674 -27.09 5.10 14.74
CA ASP A 674 -27.64 3.77 15.04
C ASP A 674 -28.84 3.36 14.16
N GLN A 675 -29.36 4.27 13.31
CA GLN A 675 -30.50 3.97 12.45
C GLN A 675 -30.04 3.28 11.16
N LYS A 676 -30.61 2.12 10.83
CA LYS A 676 -30.17 1.30 9.67
C LYS A 676 -30.17 2.04 8.33
N GLU A 677 -31.22 2.80 8.02
CA GLU A 677 -31.39 3.45 6.70
C GLU A 677 -30.59 4.75 6.54
N VAL A 678 -30.43 5.51 7.62
CA VAL A 678 -29.81 6.84 7.60
C VAL A 678 -28.36 6.79 8.07
N GLY A 679 -28.08 5.98 9.10
CA GLY A 679 -26.82 5.97 9.83
C GLY A 679 -25.61 5.69 8.94
N LEU A 680 -25.73 4.77 7.97
CA LEU A 680 -24.63 4.43 7.04
C LEU A 680 -24.15 5.63 6.19
N HIS A 681 -24.98 6.66 6.05
CA HIS A 681 -24.69 7.86 5.25
C HIS A 681 -24.24 9.05 6.11
N VAL A 682 -24.43 8.98 7.43
CA VAL A 682 -24.04 10.05 8.36
C VAL A 682 -22.51 10.30 8.37
N PRO A 683 -21.62 9.28 8.37
CA PRO A 683 -20.17 9.52 8.30
C PRO A 683 -19.71 10.39 7.13
N ALA A 684 -20.40 10.33 5.98
CA ALA A 684 -20.09 11.17 4.82
C ALA A 684 -20.40 12.67 5.06
N VAL A 685 -21.30 13.00 5.99
CA VAL A 685 -21.54 14.39 6.40
C VAL A 685 -20.38 14.91 7.25
N PHE A 686 -19.89 14.10 8.19
CA PHE A 686 -18.70 14.42 8.99
C PHE A 686 -17.45 14.57 8.11
N GLU A 687 -17.32 13.76 7.05
CA GLU A 687 -16.26 13.86 6.05
C GLU A 687 -16.23 15.26 5.39
N ARG A 688 -17.39 15.87 5.12
CA ARG A 688 -17.46 17.20 4.48
C ARG A 688 -16.98 18.33 5.39
N PHE A 689 -17.23 18.23 6.68
CA PHE A 689 -16.67 19.16 7.66
C PHE A 689 -15.16 18.98 7.79
N ALA A 690 -14.69 17.74 7.94
CA ALA A 690 -13.28 17.38 8.11
C ALA A 690 -12.54 18.22 9.18
N THR A 691 -13.22 18.53 10.28
CA THR A 691 -12.66 19.23 11.45
C THR A 691 -12.22 18.24 12.54
N GLN A 692 -11.41 18.70 13.48
CA GLN A 692 -10.99 17.89 14.64
C GLN A 692 -12.20 17.41 15.46
N SER A 693 -13.20 18.27 15.66
CA SER A 693 -14.43 17.96 16.41
C SER A 693 -15.23 16.83 15.73
N ALA A 694 -15.39 16.90 14.40
CA ALA A 694 -16.01 15.85 13.62
C ALA A 694 -15.23 14.53 13.73
N PHE A 695 -13.90 14.59 13.61
CA PHE A 695 -13.03 13.42 13.68
C PHE A 695 -13.15 12.72 15.04
N ASP A 696 -13.03 13.47 16.14
CA ASP A 696 -13.04 12.92 17.50
C ASP A 696 -14.39 12.26 17.84
N ARG A 697 -15.51 12.81 17.35
CA ARG A 697 -16.85 12.26 17.57
C ARG A 697 -17.04 10.92 16.84
N LEU A 698 -16.70 10.86 15.55
CA LEU A 698 -16.76 9.60 14.80
C LEU A 698 -15.79 8.57 15.37
N PHE A 699 -14.57 8.98 15.69
CA PHE A 699 -13.55 8.11 16.23
C PHE A 699 -13.93 7.57 17.61
N ALA A 700 -14.63 8.34 18.44
CA ALA A 700 -15.18 7.85 19.70
C ALA A 700 -16.35 6.85 19.51
N TYR A 701 -17.23 7.10 18.54
CA TYR A 701 -18.36 6.21 18.26
C TYR A 701 -17.94 4.87 17.64
N TYR A 702 -16.75 4.78 17.03
CA TYR A 702 -16.18 3.53 16.50
C TYR A 702 -16.25 2.35 17.49
N GLU A 703 -16.06 2.61 18.80
CA GLU A 703 -16.04 1.59 19.84
C GLU A 703 -17.37 0.82 19.96
N THR A 704 -18.49 1.55 19.86
CA THR A 704 -19.86 1.01 19.99
C THR A 704 -20.52 0.71 18.65
N ALA A 705 -19.90 1.14 17.55
CA ALA A 705 -20.44 0.97 16.20
C ALA A 705 -20.59 -0.52 15.84
N SER A 706 -21.67 -0.81 15.09
CA SER A 706 -21.89 -2.11 14.46
C SER A 706 -20.79 -2.41 13.42
N TYR A 707 -20.63 -3.68 13.06
CA TYR A 707 -19.59 -4.12 12.13
C TYR A 707 -19.61 -3.33 10.80
N ASP A 708 -20.79 -3.19 10.20
CA ASP A 708 -20.98 -2.50 8.93
C ASP A 708 -20.67 -1.00 9.02
N MET A 709 -20.98 -0.40 10.17
CA MET A 709 -20.71 1.00 10.42
C MET A 709 -19.22 1.26 10.65
N ARG A 710 -18.47 0.32 11.24
CA ARG A 710 -17.03 0.45 11.47
C ARG A 710 -16.25 0.64 10.16
N ASP A 711 -16.61 -0.08 9.10
CA ASP A 711 -15.98 0.08 7.79
C ASP A 711 -16.21 1.50 7.25
N ARG A 712 -17.44 2.01 7.32
CA ARG A 712 -17.79 3.37 6.87
C ARG A 712 -17.14 4.47 7.70
N ILE A 713 -17.05 4.29 9.02
CA ILE A 713 -16.36 5.22 9.91
C ILE A 713 -14.88 5.29 9.54
N VAL A 714 -14.21 4.16 9.40
CA VAL A 714 -12.76 4.13 9.11
C VAL A 714 -12.45 4.72 7.73
N GLU A 715 -13.26 4.42 6.71
CA GLU A 715 -13.16 5.07 5.39
C GLU A 715 -13.28 6.59 5.51
N SER A 716 -14.26 7.09 6.27
CA SER A 716 -14.47 8.53 6.47
C SER A 716 -13.32 9.17 7.24
N LEU A 717 -12.83 8.53 8.30
CA LEU A 717 -11.69 9.00 9.10
C LEU A 717 -10.40 9.11 8.27
N LEU A 718 -10.12 8.13 7.40
CA LEU A 718 -8.97 8.16 6.49
C LEU A 718 -9.08 9.32 5.49
N ARG A 719 -10.27 9.58 4.94
CA ARG A 719 -10.49 10.72 4.04
C ARG A 719 -10.31 12.06 4.75
N MET A 720 -10.77 12.16 6.00
CA MET A 720 -10.57 13.34 6.85
C MET A 720 -9.09 13.55 7.21
N GLN A 721 -8.29 12.47 7.30
CA GLN A 721 -6.87 12.52 7.64
C GLN A 721 -6.05 13.39 6.66
N ARG A 722 -6.51 13.57 5.42
CA ARG A 722 -5.88 14.44 4.41
C ARG A 722 -5.76 15.91 4.84
N ARG A 723 -6.56 16.35 5.82
CA ARG A 723 -6.46 17.70 6.44
C ARG A 723 -5.65 17.72 7.74
N GLU A 724 -4.86 16.67 7.98
CA GLU A 724 -4.00 16.45 9.16
C GLU A 724 -4.67 16.64 10.55
N PRO A 725 -5.88 16.09 10.81
CA PRO A 725 -6.42 16.03 12.16
C PRO A 725 -5.51 15.22 13.09
N PHE A 726 -5.46 15.62 14.37
CA PHE A 726 -4.73 14.92 15.41
C PHE A 726 -5.39 13.57 15.73
N VAL A 727 -4.61 12.49 15.64
CA VAL A 727 -5.05 11.13 15.98
C VAL A 727 -4.45 10.70 17.31
N ASP A 728 -5.28 10.34 18.28
CA ASP A 728 -4.80 9.68 19.51
C ASP A 728 -4.30 8.27 19.20
N SER A 729 -2.98 8.13 19.08
CA SER A 729 -2.35 6.86 18.72
C SER A 729 -2.66 5.74 19.71
N LYS A 730 -2.84 6.02 21.01
CA LYS A 730 -3.14 4.97 21.99
C LYS A 730 -4.53 4.40 21.81
N LYS A 731 -5.50 5.27 21.51
CA LYS A 731 -6.87 4.89 21.24
C LYS A 731 -6.97 4.12 19.92
N ALA A 732 -6.24 4.55 18.88
CA ALA A 732 -6.13 3.82 17.63
C ALA A 732 -5.53 2.43 17.82
N GLU A 733 -4.42 2.31 18.58
CA GLU A 733 -3.82 1.02 18.92
C GLU A 733 -4.81 0.11 19.67
N ALA A 734 -5.62 0.66 20.58
CA ALA A 734 -6.65 -0.11 21.29
C ALA A 734 -7.72 -0.68 20.34
N TYR A 735 -8.19 0.13 19.39
CA TYR A 735 -9.14 -0.32 18.36
C TYR A 735 -8.53 -1.36 17.42
N ILE A 736 -7.27 -1.21 17.03
CA ILE A 736 -6.58 -2.24 16.22
C ILE A 736 -6.50 -3.57 16.98
N VAL A 737 -6.17 -3.53 18.27
CA VAL A 737 -6.12 -4.75 19.11
C VAL A 737 -7.51 -5.37 19.27
N GLN A 738 -8.56 -4.56 19.39
CA GLN A 738 -9.94 -5.03 19.42
C GLN A 738 -10.31 -5.78 18.12
N GLU A 739 -9.96 -5.23 16.97
CA GLU A 739 -10.19 -5.88 15.66
C GLU A 739 -9.37 -7.16 15.47
N LEU A 740 -8.11 -7.18 15.95
CA LEU A 740 -7.28 -8.39 15.96
C LEU A 740 -7.89 -9.51 16.80
N HIS A 741 -8.46 -9.16 17.96
CA HIS A 741 -9.16 -10.14 18.80
C HIS A 741 -10.40 -10.68 18.10
N LEU A 742 -11.20 -9.80 17.49
CA LEU A 742 -12.41 -10.16 16.75
C LEU A 742 -12.08 -11.08 15.56
N TYR A 743 -11.03 -10.78 14.80
CA TYR A 743 -10.54 -11.65 13.72
C TYR A 743 -10.21 -13.07 14.23
N GLY A 744 -9.55 -13.15 15.38
CA GLY A 744 -9.21 -14.43 16.02
C GLY A 744 -10.44 -15.25 16.41
N GLN A 745 -11.45 -14.60 16.99
CA GLN A 745 -12.70 -15.25 17.38
C GLN A 745 -13.48 -15.77 16.16
N PHE A 746 -13.63 -14.97 15.10
CA PHE A 746 -14.26 -15.46 13.87
C PHE A 746 -13.48 -16.61 13.22
N ALA A 747 -12.14 -16.61 13.31
CA ALA A 747 -11.32 -17.72 12.83
C ALA A 747 -11.56 -19.00 13.65
N GLU A 748 -11.65 -18.88 14.97
CA GLU A 748 -11.90 -20.01 15.87
C GLU A 748 -13.30 -20.60 15.63
N HIS A 749 -14.34 -19.78 15.72
CA HIS A 749 -15.74 -20.22 15.55
C HIS A 749 -16.02 -20.75 14.15
N GLY A 750 -15.49 -20.11 13.11
CA GLY A 750 -15.64 -20.59 11.74
C GLY A 750 -14.92 -21.91 11.48
N SER A 751 -13.78 -22.17 12.13
CA SER A 751 -12.95 -23.35 11.85
C SER A 751 -13.66 -24.67 12.17
N CYS A 752 -14.65 -24.60 13.06
CA CYS A 752 -15.53 -25.71 13.43
C CYS A 752 -16.55 -26.05 12.32
N LEU A 753 -16.84 -25.12 11.41
CA LEU A 753 -17.80 -25.27 10.31
C LEU A 753 -17.14 -25.80 9.02
N VAL A 754 -15.83 -25.60 8.87
CA VAL A 754 -15.09 -25.97 7.66
C VAL A 754 -15.08 -27.49 7.43
N GLY A 755 -15.63 -27.92 6.30
CA GLY A 755 -15.67 -29.33 5.91
C GLY A 755 -16.71 -30.16 6.66
N VAL A 756 -17.70 -29.51 7.29
CA VAL A 756 -18.92 -30.14 7.82
C VAL A 756 -20.03 -29.98 6.78
N GLU A 757 -20.69 -31.08 6.41
CA GLU A 757 -21.79 -31.06 5.45
C GLU A 757 -22.93 -30.14 5.94
N GLY A 758 -23.46 -29.30 5.05
CA GLY A 758 -24.54 -28.34 5.35
C GLY A 758 -24.09 -26.97 5.88
N TYR A 759 -22.83 -26.78 6.26
CA TYR A 759 -22.33 -25.51 6.84
C TYR A 759 -21.36 -24.73 5.93
N ALA A 760 -21.14 -25.20 4.70
CA ALA A 760 -20.18 -24.59 3.77
C ALA A 760 -20.52 -23.11 3.47
N ASP A 761 -21.80 -22.81 3.19
CA ASP A 761 -22.26 -21.44 2.90
C ASP A 761 -21.95 -20.48 4.07
N ILE A 762 -22.16 -20.92 5.32
CA ILE A 762 -21.85 -20.13 6.52
C ILE A 762 -20.35 -19.95 6.70
N ALA A 763 -19.55 -21.01 6.49
CA ALA A 763 -18.11 -20.94 6.61
C ALA A 763 -17.49 -19.95 5.60
N ASP A 764 -18.05 -19.88 4.38
CA ASP A 764 -17.64 -18.91 3.36
C ASP A 764 -17.96 -17.47 3.78
N ILE A 765 -19.18 -17.20 4.28
CA ILE A 765 -19.57 -15.87 4.80
C ILE A 765 -18.64 -15.44 5.96
N VAL A 766 -18.33 -16.35 6.89
CA VAL A 766 -17.40 -16.05 7.98
C VAL A 766 -16.00 -15.72 7.45
N ASN A 767 -15.57 -16.36 6.37
CA ASN A 767 -14.28 -16.07 5.76
C ASN A 767 -14.27 -14.71 5.03
N GLU A 768 -15.38 -14.31 4.41
CA GLU A 768 -15.58 -12.96 3.85
C GLU A 768 -15.48 -11.87 4.95
N ILE A 769 -16.17 -12.07 6.08
CA ILE A 769 -16.10 -11.17 7.25
C ILE A 769 -14.66 -11.07 7.78
N ARG A 770 -13.92 -12.19 7.86
CA ARG A 770 -12.51 -12.17 8.28
C ARG A 770 -11.64 -11.35 7.33
N ALA A 771 -11.89 -11.43 6.02
CA ALA A 771 -11.15 -10.63 5.04
C ALA A 771 -11.42 -9.13 5.25
N ALA A 772 -12.67 -8.74 5.48
CA ALA A 772 -13.04 -7.35 5.77
C ALA A 772 -12.43 -6.85 7.11
N ILE A 773 -12.43 -7.65 8.18
CA ILE A 773 -11.73 -7.31 9.44
C ILE A 773 -10.24 -7.07 9.18
N SER A 774 -9.60 -7.94 8.39
CA SER A 774 -8.17 -7.79 8.10
C SER A 774 -7.89 -6.48 7.37
N ARG A 775 -8.72 -6.09 6.38
CA ARG A 775 -8.60 -4.80 5.68
C ARG A 775 -8.72 -3.63 6.66
N ARG A 776 -9.73 -3.66 7.54
CA ARG A 776 -9.99 -2.62 8.54
C ARG A 776 -8.82 -2.45 9.52
N ILE A 777 -8.16 -3.54 9.92
CA ILE A 777 -6.94 -3.48 10.74
C ILE A 777 -5.85 -2.63 10.07
N PHE A 778 -5.59 -2.86 8.76
CA PHE A 778 -4.59 -2.09 8.01
C PHE A 778 -5.02 -0.64 7.76
N GLN A 779 -6.32 -0.39 7.59
CA GLN A 779 -6.86 0.96 7.50
C GLN A 779 -6.70 1.72 8.83
N LEU A 780 -6.99 1.11 9.98
CA LEU A 780 -6.73 1.71 11.28
C LEU A 780 -5.24 1.94 11.54
N LEU A 781 -4.36 1.05 11.07
CA LEU A 781 -2.91 1.27 11.10
C LEU A 781 -2.50 2.48 10.26
N SER A 782 -3.23 2.79 9.19
CA SER A 782 -2.99 3.97 8.34
C SER A 782 -3.35 5.30 9.03
N LEU A 783 -4.14 5.26 10.12
CA LEU A 783 -4.38 6.45 10.95
C LEU A 783 -3.16 6.85 11.79
N ILE A 784 -2.26 5.91 12.09
CA ILE A 784 -1.07 6.11 12.94
C ILE A 784 0.26 5.96 12.19
N HIS A 785 0.22 5.49 10.95
CA HIS A 785 1.35 5.26 10.08
C HIS A 785 1.05 5.73 8.65
N ASP A 786 2.09 5.88 7.82
CA ASP A 786 1.96 6.28 6.40
C ASP A 786 0.97 5.38 5.66
N GLU A 787 -0.12 5.99 5.15
CA GLU A 787 -1.25 5.29 4.51
C GLU A 787 -0.80 4.44 3.32
N MET A 788 -0.01 5.04 2.41
CA MET A 788 0.53 4.34 1.24
C MET A 788 1.34 3.11 1.64
N THR A 789 2.17 3.22 2.68
CA THR A 789 2.97 2.11 3.20
C THR A 789 2.07 0.99 3.72
N MET A 790 1.05 1.31 4.53
CA MET A 790 0.16 0.29 5.11
C MET A 790 -0.72 -0.38 4.04
N GLN A 791 -1.17 0.37 3.04
CA GLN A 791 -1.89 -0.17 1.88
C GLN A 791 -1.00 -1.12 1.05
N ALA A 792 0.23 -0.70 0.75
CA ALA A 792 1.19 -1.55 0.02
C ALA A 792 1.50 -2.85 0.76
N VAL A 793 1.69 -2.76 2.09
CA VAL A 793 1.89 -3.94 2.95
C VAL A 793 0.67 -4.86 2.93
N PHE A 794 -0.55 -4.32 3.03
CA PHE A 794 -1.77 -5.12 2.95
C PHE A 794 -1.89 -5.85 1.61
N LEU A 795 -1.60 -5.16 0.49
CA LEU A 795 -1.66 -5.74 -0.85
C LEU A 795 -0.60 -6.84 -1.04
N ASP A 796 0.65 -6.56 -0.69
CA ASP A 796 1.75 -7.53 -0.75
C ASP A 796 1.51 -8.76 0.14
N TRP A 797 0.83 -8.59 1.29
CA TRP A 797 0.47 -9.68 2.19
C TRP A 797 -0.74 -10.49 1.71
N SER A 798 -1.79 -9.82 1.24
CA SER A 798 -3.06 -10.45 0.84
C SER A 798 -2.97 -11.13 -0.53
N GLU A 799 -2.39 -10.47 -1.52
CA GLU A 799 -2.36 -10.87 -2.94
C GLU A 799 -0.96 -11.13 -3.49
N GLY A 800 0.09 -10.60 -2.85
CA GLY A 800 1.47 -10.69 -3.34
C GLY A 800 2.04 -12.12 -3.38
N ASP A 801 3.16 -12.31 -4.08
CA ASP A 801 3.88 -13.58 -4.11
C ASP A 801 4.52 -13.91 -2.74
N THR A 802 5.05 -15.12 -2.58
CA THR A 802 5.67 -15.54 -1.30
C THR A 802 6.84 -14.65 -0.83
N ARG A 803 7.43 -13.84 -1.72
CA ARG A 803 8.52 -12.92 -1.40
C ARG A 803 7.99 -11.56 -0.96
N GLN A 804 6.99 -11.02 -1.67
CA GLN A 804 6.24 -9.83 -1.30
C GLN A 804 5.62 -10.00 0.08
N GLN A 805 4.98 -11.14 0.34
CA GLN A 805 4.40 -11.47 1.65
C GLN A 805 5.45 -11.41 2.77
N ALA A 806 6.63 -11.99 2.55
CA ALA A 806 7.71 -11.96 3.53
C ALA A 806 8.29 -10.55 3.76
N ASN A 807 8.28 -9.70 2.72
CA ASN A 807 8.67 -8.30 2.85
C ASN A 807 7.63 -7.52 3.66
N ALA A 808 6.34 -7.71 3.38
CA ALA A 808 5.25 -7.11 4.14
C ALA A 808 5.31 -7.48 5.64
N GLU A 809 5.54 -8.77 5.94
CA GLU A 809 5.75 -9.26 7.31
C GLU A 809 6.93 -8.57 8.00
N GLU A 810 8.06 -8.42 7.31
CA GLU A 810 9.24 -7.74 7.85
C GLU A 810 8.96 -6.26 8.11
N VAL A 811 8.21 -5.59 7.24
CA VAL A 811 7.89 -4.16 7.39
C VAL A 811 7.04 -3.94 8.62
N ILE A 812 6.02 -4.77 8.83
CA ILE A 812 5.18 -4.72 10.04
C ILE A 812 6.01 -5.03 11.30
N ASP A 813 6.89 -6.03 11.24
CA ASP A 813 7.74 -6.40 12.37
C ASP A 813 8.71 -5.27 12.80
N GLN A 814 9.16 -4.46 11.84
CA GLN A 814 10.06 -3.32 12.10
C GLN A 814 9.33 -2.02 12.47
N THR A 815 8.08 -1.87 12.00
CA THR A 815 7.29 -0.64 12.21
C THR A 815 6.62 -0.65 13.58
N LEU A 816 6.04 -1.78 13.99
CA LEU A 816 5.25 -1.89 15.20
C LEU A 816 6.09 -2.24 16.44
N GLN A 817 5.57 -1.92 17.63
CA GLN A 817 6.21 -2.26 18.91
C GLN A 817 5.21 -2.90 19.89
N GLY A 818 5.73 -3.47 20.98
CA GLY A 818 4.91 -3.95 22.10
C GLY A 818 3.92 -5.09 21.77
N THR A 819 2.71 -4.96 22.32
CA THR A 819 1.60 -5.92 22.16
C THR A 819 1.09 -5.94 20.72
N LEU A 820 0.92 -4.76 20.11
CA LEU A 820 0.44 -4.62 18.74
C LEU A 820 1.31 -5.38 17.73
N ARG A 821 2.64 -5.25 17.82
CA ARG A 821 3.59 -6.04 17.00
C ARG A 821 3.36 -7.54 17.14
N THR A 822 3.17 -8.01 18.37
CA THR A 822 3.02 -9.43 18.67
C THR A 822 1.74 -10.00 18.07
N GLU A 823 0.62 -9.29 18.22
CA GLU A 823 -0.67 -9.71 17.65
C GLU A 823 -0.70 -9.62 16.12
N MET A 824 -0.13 -8.56 15.53
CA MET A 824 -0.01 -8.44 14.07
C MET A 824 0.86 -9.56 13.47
N THR A 825 1.96 -9.93 14.15
CA THR A 825 2.79 -11.05 13.69
C THR A 825 2.01 -12.37 13.68
N LYS A 826 1.12 -12.59 14.66
CA LYS A 826 0.25 -13.77 14.67
C LYS A 826 -0.76 -13.74 13.52
N LEU A 827 -1.39 -12.59 13.27
CA LEU A 827 -2.30 -12.39 12.15
C LEU A 827 -1.62 -12.75 10.82
N MET A 828 -0.43 -12.19 10.59
CA MET A 828 0.27 -12.35 9.31
C MET A 828 0.82 -13.77 9.12
N ALA A 829 1.23 -14.43 10.21
CA ALA A 829 1.68 -15.81 10.18
C ALA A 829 0.54 -16.84 10.09
N ALA A 830 -0.70 -16.46 10.42
CA ALA A 830 -1.85 -17.36 10.36
C ALA A 830 -2.21 -17.71 8.91
N SER A 831 -2.71 -18.93 8.70
CA SER A 831 -3.23 -19.31 7.39
C SER A 831 -4.42 -18.42 7.04
N ARG A 832 -4.34 -17.78 5.87
CA ARG A 832 -5.45 -17.00 5.29
C ARG A 832 -6.70 -17.87 5.12
N LYS A 833 -6.51 -19.12 4.68
CA LYS A 833 -7.57 -20.13 4.65
C LYS A 833 -7.78 -20.72 6.03
N MET A 834 -9.04 -20.75 6.44
CA MET A 834 -9.46 -21.41 7.67
C MET A 834 -9.25 -22.92 7.55
N MET A 835 -8.54 -23.51 8.52
CA MET A 835 -8.29 -24.95 8.56
C MET A 835 -9.32 -25.61 9.46
N ARG A 836 -9.78 -26.81 9.07
CA ARG A 836 -10.76 -27.59 9.85
C ARG A 836 -10.23 -27.88 11.26
N SER A 837 -11.04 -27.54 12.26
CA SER A 837 -10.83 -27.94 13.65
C SER A 837 -11.70 -29.15 14.01
N SER A 838 -11.22 -30.01 14.91
CA SER A 838 -11.98 -31.18 15.39
C SER A 838 -12.91 -30.77 16.53
N ALA A 839 -14.15 -30.38 16.23
CA ALA A 839 -15.19 -30.11 17.22
C ALA A 839 -16.33 -31.15 17.15
N ALA A 840 -16.97 -31.41 18.29
CA ALA A 840 -18.14 -32.30 18.35
C ALA A 840 -19.40 -31.57 17.86
N ASN A 841 -20.32 -32.26 17.17
CA ASN A 841 -21.54 -31.65 16.60
C ASN A 841 -22.40 -30.88 17.63
N ALA A 842 -22.40 -31.28 18.91
CA ALA A 842 -23.14 -30.59 19.97
C ALA A 842 -22.58 -29.19 20.33
N GLN A 843 -21.35 -28.87 19.92
CA GLN A 843 -20.73 -27.55 20.15
C GLN A 843 -21.02 -26.56 19.02
N ILE A 844 -21.48 -27.04 17.85
CA ILE A 844 -21.72 -26.20 16.68
C ILE A 844 -22.81 -25.15 16.95
N GLU A 845 -23.86 -25.49 17.68
CA GLU A 845 -24.95 -24.54 18.00
C GLU A 845 -24.47 -23.36 18.85
N ALA A 846 -23.56 -23.59 19.80
CA ALA A 846 -22.95 -22.51 20.57
C ALA A 846 -22.10 -21.60 19.69
N HIS A 847 -21.36 -22.17 18.72
CA HIS A 847 -20.59 -21.38 17.77
C HIS A 847 -21.49 -20.57 16.82
N LEU A 848 -22.58 -21.15 16.31
CA LEU A 848 -23.55 -20.45 15.46
C LEU A 848 -24.27 -19.33 16.22
N SER A 849 -24.63 -19.54 17.49
CA SER A 849 -25.23 -18.50 18.32
C SER A 849 -24.29 -17.30 18.50
N TRP A 850 -23.01 -17.56 18.74
CA TRP A 850 -22.01 -16.48 18.82
C TRP A 850 -21.83 -15.77 17.47
N LEU A 851 -21.71 -16.53 16.37
CA LEU A 851 -21.58 -15.98 15.01
C LEU A 851 -22.79 -15.14 14.61
N SER A 852 -24.00 -15.55 15.01
CA SER A 852 -25.23 -14.78 14.78
C SER A 852 -25.31 -13.52 15.65
N ALA A 853 -24.71 -13.52 16.85
CA ALA A 853 -24.73 -12.35 17.73
C ALA A 853 -23.68 -11.30 17.36
N GLN A 854 -22.57 -11.72 16.73
CA GLN A 854 -21.45 -10.84 16.37
C GLN A 854 -21.33 -10.56 14.87
N GLY A 855 -22.02 -11.35 14.03
CA GLY A 855 -22.03 -11.24 12.59
C GLY A 855 -22.81 -10.05 12.06
N ASP A 856 -22.72 -9.86 10.74
CA ASP A 856 -23.60 -8.94 10.03
C ASP A 856 -25.02 -9.49 9.91
N ASP A 857 -25.96 -8.65 9.44
CA ASP A 857 -27.36 -9.03 9.24
C ASP A 857 -27.47 -10.25 8.32
N TRP A 858 -26.63 -10.34 7.29
CA TRP A 858 -26.64 -11.44 6.33
C TRP A 858 -26.21 -12.78 6.94
N LEU A 859 -25.13 -12.80 7.75
CA LEU A 859 -24.72 -13.99 8.48
C LEU A 859 -25.81 -14.44 9.46
N THR A 860 -26.45 -13.48 10.14
CA THR A 860 -27.57 -13.74 11.06
C THR A 860 -28.75 -14.40 10.35
N GLN A 861 -29.20 -13.82 9.24
CA GLN A 861 -30.28 -14.36 8.41
C GLN A 861 -29.93 -15.75 7.84
N SER A 862 -28.69 -15.94 7.41
CA SER A 862 -28.22 -17.22 6.87
C SER A 862 -28.21 -18.32 7.94
N ILE A 863 -27.78 -18.00 9.17
CA ILE A 863 -27.81 -18.92 10.31
C ILE A 863 -29.26 -19.23 10.70
N GLN A 864 -30.14 -18.22 10.74
CA GLN A 864 -31.56 -18.41 11.03
C GLN A 864 -32.22 -19.33 10.00
N HIS A 865 -31.96 -19.12 8.71
CA HIS A 865 -32.46 -19.98 7.64
C HIS A 865 -32.00 -21.44 7.81
N LEU A 866 -30.72 -21.64 8.14
CA LEU A 866 -30.16 -22.96 8.39
C LEU A 866 -30.83 -23.67 9.58
N ILE A 867 -31.10 -22.93 10.66
CA ILE A 867 -31.80 -23.45 11.85
C ILE A 867 -33.23 -23.84 11.48
N LEU A 868 -33.96 -22.99 10.76
CA LEU A 868 -35.35 -23.25 10.33
C LEU A 868 -35.47 -24.49 9.44
N GLN A 869 -34.55 -24.68 8.49
CA GLN A 869 -34.50 -25.89 7.64
C GLN A 869 -34.36 -27.18 8.46
N ARG A 870 -33.66 -27.14 9.60
CA ARG A 870 -33.38 -28.31 10.44
C ARG A 870 -34.56 -28.75 11.29
N PHE A 871 -35.50 -27.85 11.59
CA PHE A 871 -36.64 -28.11 12.48
C PHE A 871 -37.96 -28.40 11.76
N GLU A 872 -37.96 -28.55 10.42
CA GLU A 872 -39.17 -28.78 9.59
C GLU A 872 -40.33 -27.80 9.91
N ALA A 873 -40.01 -26.62 10.46
CA ALA A 873 -40.97 -25.59 10.79
C ALA A 873 -41.28 -24.81 9.51
N SER A 874 -42.51 -24.95 9.02
CA SER A 874 -43.00 -24.33 7.79
C SER A 874 -43.09 -22.80 7.85
N GLN A 875 -42.79 -22.18 6.70
CA GLN A 875 -43.21 -20.85 6.24
C GLN A 875 -42.47 -19.60 6.76
N ASP A 876 -41.20 -19.46 6.42
CA ASP A 876 -40.70 -18.13 6.03
C ASP A 876 -40.37 -18.16 4.52
N ASN A 877 -41.42 -18.07 3.70
CA ASN A 877 -41.29 -18.12 2.23
C ASN A 877 -40.38 -17.00 1.71
N GLU A 878 -40.35 -15.84 2.38
CA GLU A 878 -39.53 -14.69 1.95
C GLU A 878 -38.03 -14.92 2.14
N LEU A 879 -37.59 -15.41 3.30
CA LEU A 879 -36.17 -15.67 3.56
C LEU A 879 -35.64 -16.84 2.71
N ALA A 880 -36.46 -17.88 2.52
CA ALA A 880 -36.12 -18.99 1.63
C ALA A 880 -36.02 -18.55 0.16
N ASP A 881 -36.93 -17.68 -0.29
CA ASP A 881 -36.87 -17.09 -1.63
C ASP A 881 -35.66 -16.15 -1.80
N LEU A 882 -35.32 -15.35 -0.79
CA LEU A 882 -34.11 -14.52 -0.77
C LEU A 882 -32.84 -15.37 -0.88
N MET A 883 -32.72 -16.44 -0.07
CA MET A 883 -31.61 -17.39 -0.17
C MET A 883 -31.53 -18.04 -1.56
N HIS A 884 -32.68 -18.37 -2.16
CA HIS A 884 -32.73 -18.91 -3.52
C HIS A 884 -32.21 -17.91 -4.55
N ARG A 885 -32.64 -16.64 -4.48
CA ARG A 885 -32.16 -15.55 -5.34
C ARG A 885 -30.66 -15.32 -5.22
N VAL A 886 -30.10 -15.31 -4.01
CA VAL A 886 -28.65 -15.18 -3.80
C VAL A 886 -27.87 -16.34 -4.41
N LYS A 887 -28.37 -17.58 -4.28
CA LYS A 887 -27.77 -18.75 -4.92
C LYS A 887 -27.82 -18.68 -6.44
N LEU A 888 -28.89 -18.14 -7.02
CA LEU A 888 -28.96 -17.89 -8.46
C LEU A 888 -27.93 -16.85 -8.90
N LEU A 889 -27.88 -15.69 -8.23
CA LEU A 889 -26.95 -14.60 -8.56
C LEU A 889 -25.48 -15.02 -8.49
N ARG A 890 -25.11 -15.91 -7.55
CA ARG A 890 -23.73 -16.43 -7.44
C ARG A 890 -23.23 -17.14 -8.70
N HIS A 891 -24.13 -17.75 -9.47
CA HIS A 891 -23.79 -18.45 -10.71
C HIS A 891 -23.82 -17.57 -11.95
N VAL A 892 -24.29 -16.33 -11.80
CA VAL A 892 -24.38 -15.37 -12.89
C VAL A 892 -23.02 -14.75 -13.12
N SER A 893 -22.54 -14.85 -14.36
CA SER A 893 -21.21 -14.40 -14.76
C SER A 893 -20.96 -12.91 -14.48
N LEU A 894 -22.02 -12.09 -14.41
CA LEU A 894 -21.95 -10.66 -14.11
C LEU A 894 -21.65 -10.37 -12.64
N PHE A 895 -22.06 -11.25 -11.72
CA PHE A 895 -21.91 -11.04 -10.28
C PHE A 895 -20.82 -11.94 -9.66
N HIS A 896 -19.98 -12.55 -10.50
CA HIS A 896 -18.93 -13.45 -10.06
C HIS A 896 -17.83 -12.70 -9.28
N GLY A 897 -17.52 -13.14 -8.06
CA GLY A 897 -16.52 -12.48 -7.20
C GLY A 897 -17.09 -11.43 -6.25
N MET A 898 -18.39 -11.12 -6.34
CA MET A 898 -19.09 -10.34 -5.31
C MET A 898 -19.24 -11.16 -4.02
N THR A 899 -19.27 -10.46 -2.88
CA THR A 899 -19.47 -11.12 -1.58
C THR A 899 -20.91 -11.62 -1.44
N SER A 900 -21.12 -12.59 -0.55
CA SER A 900 -22.45 -13.12 -0.27
C SER A 900 -23.42 -12.03 0.21
N LYS A 901 -22.89 -11.05 0.95
CA LYS A 901 -23.62 -9.88 1.42
C LYS A 901 -24.02 -8.97 0.26
N ASP A 902 -23.10 -8.61 -0.63
CA ASP A 902 -23.41 -7.78 -1.82
C ASP A 902 -24.50 -8.44 -2.66
N LEU A 903 -24.42 -9.76 -2.87
CA LEU A 903 -25.43 -10.53 -3.61
C LEU A 903 -26.80 -10.51 -2.92
N SER A 904 -26.85 -10.50 -1.59
CA SER A 904 -28.11 -10.41 -0.84
C SER A 904 -28.81 -9.08 -1.02
N GLU A 905 -28.05 -7.99 -1.08
CA GLU A 905 -28.55 -6.64 -1.34
C GLU A 905 -29.12 -6.51 -2.75
N ILE A 906 -28.46 -7.13 -3.74
CA ILE A 906 -28.98 -7.24 -5.10
C ILE A 906 -30.25 -8.08 -5.13
N ALA A 907 -30.25 -9.23 -4.45
CA ALA A 907 -31.37 -10.16 -4.44
C ALA A 907 -32.66 -9.53 -3.89
N GLN A 908 -32.57 -8.71 -2.83
CA GLN A 908 -33.73 -8.01 -2.25
C GLN A 908 -34.39 -7.04 -3.24
N ARG A 909 -33.63 -6.52 -4.19
CA ARG A 909 -34.07 -5.55 -5.21
C ARG A 909 -34.54 -6.20 -6.52
N LEU A 910 -34.51 -7.52 -6.62
CA LEU A 910 -35.05 -8.25 -7.78
C LEU A 910 -36.57 -8.33 -7.73
N HIS A 911 -37.21 -7.97 -8.83
CA HIS A 911 -38.65 -8.10 -9.03
C HIS A 911 -38.99 -9.39 -9.78
N LYS A 912 -39.98 -10.12 -9.27
CA LYS A 912 -40.46 -11.37 -9.87
C LYS A 912 -41.36 -11.05 -11.07
N MET A 913 -41.18 -11.75 -12.19
CA MET A 913 -41.98 -11.59 -13.40
C MET A 913 -42.32 -12.95 -14.02
N ASP A 914 -43.60 -13.31 -14.04
CA ASP A 914 -44.11 -14.52 -14.69
C ASP A 914 -44.38 -14.24 -16.17
N VAL A 915 -43.82 -15.06 -17.06
CA VAL A 915 -43.87 -14.87 -18.51
C VAL A 915 -44.48 -16.09 -19.21
N PRO A 916 -45.66 -15.97 -19.83
CA PRO A 916 -46.25 -17.06 -20.58
C PRO A 916 -45.44 -17.45 -21.82
N LYS A 917 -45.53 -18.72 -22.22
CA LYS A 917 -44.95 -19.23 -23.46
C LYS A 917 -45.35 -18.38 -24.67
N GLY A 918 -44.38 -18.09 -25.52
CA GLY A 918 -44.53 -17.35 -26.77
C GLY A 918 -44.38 -15.83 -26.65
N THR A 919 -44.34 -15.29 -25.42
CA THR A 919 -44.16 -13.86 -25.14
C THR A 919 -42.78 -13.37 -25.56
N ILE A 920 -42.72 -12.21 -26.21
CA ILE A 920 -41.45 -11.50 -26.48
C ILE A 920 -41.08 -10.73 -25.21
N ILE A 921 -39.99 -11.14 -24.57
CA ILE A 921 -39.50 -10.56 -23.31
C ILE A 921 -38.72 -9.27 -23.58
N ILE A 922 -37.89 -9.28 -24.61
CA ILE A 922 -37.09 -8.15 -25.09
C ILE A 922 -37.25 -8.09 -26.59
N GLN A 923 -37.38 -6.89 -27.15
CA GLN A 923 -37.37 -6.66 -28.59
C GLN A 923 -36.09 -5.93 -29.00
N GLU A 924 -35.46 -6.41 -30.09
CA GLU A 924 -34.30 -5.75 -30.69
C GLU A 924 -34.62 -4.31 -31.11
N GLY A 925 -33.74 -3.37 -30.77
CA GLY A 925 -33.89 -1.94 -31.07
C GLY A 925 -34.53 -1.10 -29.97
N ASP A 926 -35.26 -1.73 -29.04
CA ASP A 926 -35.90 -1.00 -27.93
C ASP A 926 -34.84 -0.41 -26.98
N PRO A 927 -35.13 0.70 -26.26
CA PRO A 927 -34.27 1.16 -25.19
C PRO A 927 -34.17 0.11 -24.08
N GLY A 928 -32.96 -0.16 -23.58
CA GLY A 928 -32.78 -1.10 -22.48
C GLY A 928 -32.78 -0.43 -21.11
N ASP A 929 -33.73 -0.82 -20.29
CA ASP A 929 -34.04 -0.25 -18.97
C ASP A 929 -33.88 -1.24 -17.81
N SER A 930 -33.49 -2.48 -18.10
CA SER A 930 -33.51 -3.58 -17.13
C SER A 930 -32.58 -4.72 -17.54
N LEU A 931 -32.03 -5.44 -16.56
CA LEU A 931 -31.40 -6.75 -16.76
C LEU A 931 -32.32 -7.80 -16.17
N MET A 932 -32.32 -8.99 -16.78
CA MET A 932 -33.18 -10.09 -16.36
C MET A 932 -32.38 -11.36 -16.16
N LEU A 933 -32.87 -12.21 -15.26
CA LEU A 933 -32.33 -13.52 -14.98
C LEU A 933 -33.42 -14.58 -15.19
N MET A 934 -33.08 -15.65 -15.90
CA MET A 934 -33.94 -16.83 -16.05
C MET A 934 -34.01 -17.57 -14.70
N GLY A 935 -35.13 -17.46 -13.99
CA GLY A 935 -35.41 -18.21 -12.77
C GLY A 935 -35.86 -19.65 -13.05
N ASP A 936 -36.81 -19.81 -13.98
CA ASP A 936 -37.28 -21.11 -14.48
C ASP A 936 -37.79 -20.98 -15.93
N GLY A 937 -37.83 -22.08 -16.68
CA GLY A 937 -38.23 -22.12 -18.10
C GLY A 937 -37.08 -21.93 -19.10
N ARG A 938 -37.45 -21.66 -20.37
CA ARG A 938 -36.52 -21.50 -21.51
C ARG A 938 -36.94 -20.35 -22.42
N ALA A 939 -35.95 -19.66 -22.98
CA ALA A 939 -36.16 -18.61 -23.98
C ALA A 939 -35.20 -18.75 -25.16
N SER A 940 -35.58 -18.26 -26.33
CA SER A 940 -34.76 -18.21 -27.54
C SER A 940 -34.31 -16.79 -27.84
N VAL A 941 -33.06 -16.63 -28.31
CA VAL A 941 -32.45 -15.32 -28.64
C VAL A 941 -32.38 -15.17 -30.15
N HIS A 942 -32.95 -14.08 -30.68
CA HIS A 942 -33.03 -13.78 -32.10
C HIS A 942 -32.39 -12.43 -32.40
N ARG A 943 -31.57 -12.32 -33.44
CA ARG A 943 -31.05 -11.03 -33.96
C ARG A 943 -31.31 -10.94 -35.45
N SER A 944 -31.95 -9.87 -35.88
CA SER A 944 -32.40 -9.68 -37.28
C SER A 944 -33.18 -10.89 -37.82
N GLY A 945 -33.96 -11.55 -36.96
CA GLY A 945 -34.75 -12.74 -37.28
C GLY A 945 -33.98 -14.08 -37.31
N GLN A 946 -32.68 -14.08 -37.03
CA GLN A 946 -31.86 -15.30 -36.94
C GLN A 946 -31.71 -15.78 -35.49
N LEU A 947 -31.93 -17.06 -35.23
CA LEU A 947 -31.71 -17.69 -33.92
C LEU A 947 -30.21 -17.74 -33.59
N LEU A 948 -29.81 -17.03 -32.54
CA LEU A 948 -28.42 -16.98 -32.03
C LEU A 948 -28.16 -18.04 -30.96
N GLY A 949 -29.17 -18.42 -30.18
CA GLY A 949 -29.03 -19.38 -29.09
C GLY A 949 -30.28 -19.51 -28.23
N GLU A 950 -30.17 -20.32 -27.17
CA GLU A 950 -31.21 -20.53 -26.16
C GLU A 950 -30.69 -20.10 -24.78
N LEU A 951 -31.58 -19.53 -23.98
CA LEU A 951 -31.38 -19.18 -22.58
C LEU A 951 -32.10 -20.20 -21.69
N LYS A 952 -31.43 -20.62 -20.62
CA LYS A 952 -31.89 -21.60 -19.65
C LYS A 952 -31.84 -21.01 -18.24
N ARG A 953 -32.41 -21.73 -17.28
CA ARG A 953 -32.34 -21.39 -15.86
C ARG A 953 -30.91 -21.02 -15.42
N GLY A 954 -30.77 -19.85 -14.81
CA GLY A 954 -29.50 -19.25 -14.37
C GLY A 954 -28.87 -18.28 -15.36
N ASP A 955 -29.32 -18.25 -16.62
CA ASP A 955 -28.78 -17.32 -17.61
C ASP A 955 -29.28 -15.89 -17.35
N CYS A 956 -28.38 -14.92 -17.51
CA CYS A 956 -28.67 -13.50 -17.40
C CYS A 956 -28.60 -12.85 -18.79
N PHE A 957 -29.51 -11.91 -19.06
CA PHE A 957 -29.60 -11.21 -20.33
C PHE A 957 -30.07 -9.77 -20.14
N GLY A 958 -29.74 -8.91 -21.11
CA GLY A 958 -30.07 -7.48 -21.10
C GLY A 958 -29.08 -6.59 -20.35
N GLU A 959 -28.03 -7.18 -19.78
CA GLU A 959 -26.95 -6.53 -19.04
C GLU A 959 -26.17 -5.50 -19.88
N MET A 960 -26.00 -5.77 -21.18
CA MET A 960 -25.30 -4.87 -22.10
C MET A 960 -26.01 -3.53 -22.26
N ALA A 961 -27.34 -3.53 -22.28
CA ALA A 961 -28.10 -2.31 -22.50
C ALA A 961 -28.06 -1.39 -21.27
N ILE A 962 -28.04 -1.95 -20.07
CA ILE A 962 -27.84 -1.17 -18.84
C ILE A 962 -26.44 -0.55 -18.80
N LEU A 963 -25.39 -1.33 -19.05
CA LEU A 963 -24.00 -0.87 -18.91
C LEU A 963 -23.60 0.20 -19.93
N THR A 964 -24.18 0.15 -21.12
CA THR A 964 -23.87 1.07 -22.23
C THR A 964 -24.92 2.18 -22.42
N GLN A 965 -26.10 2.05 -21.80
CA GLN A 965 -27.29 2.86 -22.11
C GLN A 965 -27.68 2.86 -23.60
N GLY A 966 -27.38 1.77 -24.31
CA GLY A 966 -27.73 1.58 -25.73
C GLY A 966 -29.02 0.77 -25.94
N PRO A 967 -29.50 0.68 -27.19
CA PRO A 967 -30.66 -0.15 -27.52
C PRO A 967 -30.38 -1.64 -27.32
N ARG A 968 -31.44 -2.43 -27.16
CA ARG A 968 -31.42 -3.89 -27.05
C ARG A 968 -30.85 -4.49 -28.33
N THR A 969 -29.88 -5.39 -28.20
CA THR A 969 -29.10 -5.94 -29.31
C THR A 969 -29.72 -7.19 -29.97
N ALA A 970 -30.70 -7.81 -29.32
CA ALA A 970 -31.40 -8.99 -29.78
C ALA A 970 -32.79 -9.07 -29.16
N SER A 971 -33.72 -9.72 -29.86
CA SER A 971 -35.04 -10.09 -29.33
C SER A 971 -34.94 -11.40 -28.54
N ILE A 972 -35.70 -11.51 -27.45
CA ILE A 972 -35.78 -12.71 -26.62
C ILE A 972 -37.22 -13.15 -26.52
N ARG A 973 -37.50 -14.43 -26.80
CA ARG A 973 -38.84 -15.00 -26.78
C ARG A 973 -38.92 -16.18 -25.83
N ALA A 974 -39.93 -16.22 -24.96
CA ALA A 974 -40.18 -17.36 -24.10
C ALA A 974 -40.66 -18.58 -24.91
N GLU A 975 -40.01 -19.73 -24.76
CA GLU A 975 -40.39 -20.99 -25.43
C GLU A 975 -41.27 -21.88 -24.54
N GLU A 976 -41.28 -21.58 -23.24
CA GLU A 976 -42.05 -22.24 -22.17
C GLU A 976 -42.61 -21.17 -21.23
N ASP A 977 -43.61 -21.52 -20.41
CA ASP A 977 -44.00 -20.66 -19.30
C ASP A 977 -42.79 -20.51 -18.38
N SER A 978 -42.30 -19.28 -18.24
CA SER A 978 -41.00 -18.97 -17.68
C SER A 978 -41.13 -17.99 -16.53
N LEU A 979 -40.25 -18.14 -15.54
CA LEU A 979 -40.13 -17.23 -14.42
C LEU A 979 -38.86 -16.40 -14.59
N LEU A 980 -38.98 -15.08 -14.55
CA LEU A 980 -37.85 -14.15 -14.64
C LEU A 980 -37.69 -13.33 -13.36
N TRP A 981 -36.46 -12.97 -13.06
CA TRP A 981 -36.12 -11.94 -12.08
C TRP A 981 -35.60 -10.71 -12.81
N ARG A 982 -36.27 -9.58 -12.65
CA ARG A 982 -35.94 -8.30 -13.28
C ARG A 982 -35.26 -7.38 -12.28
N LEU A 983 -34.16 -6.75 -12.69
CA LEU A 983 -33.52 -5.64 -12.00
C LEU A 983 -33.53 -4.41 -12.91
N ASP A 984 -34.18 -3.33 -12.46
CA ASP A 984 -34.26 -2.09 -13.22
C ASP A 984 -32.92 -1.33 -13.20
N SER A 985 -32.65 -0.59 -14.27
CA SER A 985 -31.40 0.14 -14.44
C SER A 985 -31.19 1.19 -13.36
N SER A 986 -32.24 1.92 -12.96
CA SER A 986 -32.18 2.91 -11.89
C SER A 986 -31.70 2.28 -10.58
N VAL A 987 -32.31 1.16 -10.20
CA VAL A 987 -31.96 0.40 -9.00
C VAL A 987 -30.54 -0.18 -9.10
N PHE A 988 -30.14 -0.66 -10.28
CA PHE A 988 -28.79 -1.14 -10.51
C PHE A 988 -27.73 -0.05 -10.33
N TYR A 989 -27.96 1.15 -10.88
CA TYR A 989 -27.07 2.30 -10.72
C TYR A 989 -27.03 2.81 -9.28
N ASP A 990 -28.17 2.82 -8.58
CA ASP A 990 -28.25 3.21 -7.17
C ASP A 990 -27.44 2.25 -6.28
N MET A 991 -27.51 0.93 -6.52
CA MET A 991 -26.67 -0.03 -5.79
C MET A 991 -25.17 0.20 -6.03
N MET A 992 -24.76 0.53 -7.26
CA MET A 992 -23.37 0.86 -7.55
C MET A 992 -22.91 2.15 -6.85
N PHE A 993 -23.83 3.09 -6.62
CA PHE A 993 -23.56 4.32 -5.86
C PHE A 993 -23.41 4.05 -4.36
N ASP A 994 -24.29 3.22 -3.81
CA ASP A 994 -24.37 2.96 -2.37
C ASP A 994 -23.24 2.02 -1.91
N GLN A 995 -22.76 1.15 -2.82
CA GLN A 995 -21.76 0.13 -2.53
C GLN A 995 -20.67 0.12 -3.59
N THR A 996 -19.61 0.88 -3.32
CA THR A 996 -18.44 0.98 -4.20
C THR A 996 -17.70 -0.35 -4.41
N SER A 997 -17.88 -1.33 -3.51
CA SER A 997 -17.45 -2.71 -3.71
C SER A 997 -18.04 -3.34 -4.98
N ILE A 998 -19.36 -3.18 -5.18
CA ILE A 998 -20.10 -3.73 -6.32
C ILE A 998 -19.58 -3.11 -7.61
N ALA A 999 -19.47 -1.78 -7.68
CA ALA A 999 -19.02 -1.10 -8.89
C ALA A 999 -17.59 -1.48 -9.30
N VAL A 1000 -16.68 -1.63 -8.32
CA VAL A 1000 -15.30 -2.01 -8.59
C VAL A 1000 -15.20 -3.45 -9.10
N GLU A 1001 -15.89 -4.40 -8.49
CA GLU A 1001 -15.90 -5.78 -9.00
C GLU A 1001 -16.55 -5.88 -10.38
N MET A 1002 -17.59 -5.09 -10.66
CA MET A 1002 -18.17 -4.98 -11.99
C MET A 1002 -17.16 -4.48 -13.03
N MET A 1003 -16.43 -3.40 -12.73
CA MET A 1003 -15.38 -2.89 -13.61
C MET A 1003 -14.29 -3.95 -13.86
N LYS A 1004 -13.85 -4.66 -12.81
CA LYS A 1004 -12.88 -5.75 -12.93
C LYS A 1004 -13.38 -6.87 -13.83
N LEU A 1005 -14.64 -7.26 -13.70
CA LEU A 1005 -15.24 -8.30 -14.52
C LEU A 1005 -15.32 -7.88 -15.99
N LEU A 1006 -15.78 -6.66 -16.28
CA LEU A 1006 -15.85 -6.14 -17.65
C LEU A 1006 -14.46 -6.04 -18.28
N SER A 1007 -13.48 -5.53 -17.53
CA SER A 1007 -12.09 -5.47 -17.98
C SER A 1007 -11.51 -6.85 -18.28
N ARG A 1008 -11.72 -7.84 -17.39
CA ARG A 1008 -11.27 -9.23 -17.60
C ARG A 1008 -11.91 -9.86 -18.84
N ARG A 1009 -13.21 -9.61 -19.08
CA ARG A 1009 -13.91 -10.09 -20.27
C ARG A 1009 -13.36 -9.47 -21.54
N LEU A 1010 -13.18 -8.15 -21.58
CA LEU A 1010 -12.58 -7.45 -22.71
C LEU A 1010 -11.17 -7.98 -23.00
N ARG A 1011 -10.37 -8.27 -21.96
CA ARG A 1011 -9.06 -8.89 -22.13
C ARG A 1011 -9.18 -10.26 -22.78
N SER A 1012 -10.10 -11.10 -22.28
CA SER A 1012 -10.29 -12.45 -22.82
C SER A 1012 -10.78 -12.46 -24.26
N GLU A 1013 -11.62 -11.50 -24.66
CA GLU A 1013 -12.08 -11.38 -26.06
C GLU A 1013 -10.97 -10.83 -26.97
N LEU A 1014 -10.16 -9.86 -26.53
CA LEU A 1014 -8.95 -9.44 -27.22
C LEU A 1014 -7.95 -10.60 -27.42
N GLU A 1015 -7.87 -11.51 -26.45
CA GLU A 1015 -7.06 -12.73 -26.56
C GLU A 1015 -7.68 -13.79 -27.49
N ARG A 1016 -9.01 -13.83 -27.62
CA ARG A 1016 -9.76 -14.76 -28.51
C ARG A 1016 -9.92 -14.28 -29.95
N GLY A 1017 -10.01 -12.97 -30.18
CA GLY A 1017 -10.14 -12.32 -31.49
C GLY A 1017 -9.01 -12.63 -32.48
N GLN A 1018 -7.96 -13.33 -32.02
CA GLN A 1018 -6.93 -14.01 -32.80
C GLN A 1018 -7.48 -14.93 -33.93
N ALA A 1019 -8.77 -15.29 -33.92
CA ALA A 1019 -9.38 -16.20 -34.90
C ALA A 1019 -10.16 -15.54 -36.05
N THR A 1020 -10.57 -14.27 -35.95
CA THR A 1020 -11.40 -13.62 -36.98
C THR A 1020 -11.08 -12.14 -37.13
N GLY A 1021 -10.22 -11.83 -38.10
CA GLY A 1021 -9.83 -10.45 -38.39
C GLY A 1021 -10.97 -9.63 -39.01
N LYS A 1022 -11.57 -8.73 -38.23
CA LYS A 1022 -12.25 -7.52 -38.71
C LYS A 1022 -12.06 -6.41 -37.68
N SER A 1023 -11.58 -5.26 -38.14
CA SER A 1023 -11.46 -4.00 -37.38
C SER A 1023 -12.52 -3.04 -37.92
N GLU A 1024 -13.37 -2.50 -37.05
CA GLU A 1024 -14.24 -1.36 -37.34
C GLU A 1024 -13.88 -0.16 -36.46
N SER A 1025 -13.87 1.01 -37.08
CA SER A 1025 -13.41 2.30 -36.56
C SER A 1025 -14.48 3.04 -35.75
N ALA A 1026 -14.10 3.60 -34.60
CA ALA A 1026 -14.95 4.51 -33.82
C ALA A 1026 -15.13 5.90 -34.50
N PRO A 1027 -16.22 6.63 -34.23
CA PRO A 1027 -16.56 7.86 -34.94
C PRO A 1027 -15.74 9.07 -34.48
N LYS A 1028 -15.40 9.94 -35.44
CA LYS A 1028 -14.75 11.25 -35.22
C LYS A 1028 -15.79 12.32 -34.94
N LEU A 1029 -15.59 13.10 -33.88
CA LEU A 1029 -16.14 14.44 -33.71
C LEU A 1029 -14.97 15.36 -33.39
N ALA A 1030 -14.70 16.29 -34.32
CA ALA A 1030 -13.73 17.37 -34.15
C ALA A 1030 -14.48 18.67 -34.36
N GLU A 1031 -14.36 19.62 -33.43
CA GLU A 1031 -14.38 21.05 -33.70
C GLU A 1031 -14.19 21.85 -32.40
N ALA A 1032 -13.14 22.67 -32.38
CA ALA A 1032 -13.04 24.04 -31.84
C ALA A 1032 -11.60 24.30 -31.37
N ALA A 1033 -10.84 25.04 -32.17
CA ALA A 1033 -9.51 25.53 -31.82
C ALA A 1033 -9.47 27.04 -32.06
N VAL A 1034 -9.44 27.83 -31.00
CA VAL A 1034 -8.86 29.18 -30.97
C VAL A 1034 -8.39 29.45 -29.52
N GLY A 1035 -7.08 29.61 -29.31
CA GLY A 1035 -6.52 30.08 -28.01
C GLY A 1035 -5.21 29.41 -27.56
N TYR A 1036 -4.88 28.21 -28.06
CA TYR A 1036 -3.76 27.41 -27.54
C TYR A 1036 -2.37 27.77 -28.07
N GLU A 1037 -2.27 28.54 -29.15
CA GLU A 1037 -1.01 28.70 -29.91
C GLU A 1037 0.04 29.56 -29.18
N GLN A 1038 -0.35 30.41 -28.23
CA GLN A 1038 0.61 31.26 -27.51
C GLN A 1038 1.25 30.58 -26.27
N LEU A 1039 0.59 29.58 -25.67
CA LEU A 1039 1.13 28.81 -24.54
C LEU A 1039 1.95 27.59 -24.98
N ALA A 1040 1.63 27.01 -26.14
CA ALA A 1040 2.32 25.82 -26.68
C ALA A 1040 3.75 26.11 -27.20
N ALA A 1041 4.12 27.38 -27.39
CA ALA A 1041 5.42 27.78 -27.93
C ALA A 1041 6.55 27.87 -26.87
N LYS A 1042 6.24 27.70 -25.58
CA LYS A 1042 7.23 27.72 -24.48
C LYS A 1042 7.51 26.29 -24.00
N SER A 1043 8.79 25.94 -23.85
CA SER A 1043 9.20 24.70 -23.19
C SER A 1043 8.63 24.61 -21.78
N THR A 1044 8.32 23.40 -21.29
CA THR A 1044 7.80 23.15 -19.94
C THR A 1044 8.69 23.72 -18.82
N GLU A 1045 9.94 24.07 -19.13
CA GLU A 1045 10.90 24.73 -18.24
C GLU A 1045 10.64 26.25 -18.06
N ASP A 1046 9.85 26.90 -18.93
CA ASP A 1046 9.59 28.36 -18.93
C ASP A 1046 8.19 28.76 -18.41
N LEU A 1047 7.36 27.78 -18.02
CA LEU A 1047 6.00 28.01 -17.53
C LEU A 1047 5.98 28.14 -16.00
N THR A 1048 5.21 29.10 -15.50
CA THR A 1048 4.92 29.21 -14.06
C THR A 1048 4.02 28.05 -13.62
N LYS A 1049 4.05 27.72 -12.32
CA LYS A 1049 3.24 26.61 -11.77
C LYS A 1049 1.74 26.75 -12.05
N ASP A 1050 1.25 27.98 -12.07
CA ASP A 1050 -0.16 28.27 -12.29
C ASP A 1050 -0.55 28.17 -13.76
N GLU A 1051 0.36 28.53 -14.69
CA GLU A 1051 0.17 28.29 -16.13
C GLU A 1051 0.15 26.79 -16.45
N VAL A 1052 0.99 25.99 -15.78
CA VAL A 1052 0.97 24.53 -15.91
C VAL A 1052 -0.35 23.96 -15.39
N LEU A 1053 -0.84 24.45 -14.25
CA LEU A 1053 -2.10 23.99 -13.66
C LEU A 1053 -3.30 24.33 -14.55
N LEU A 1054 -3.37 25.57 -15.04
CA LEU A 1054 -4.42 26.02 -15.96
C LEU A 1054 -4.38 25.21 -17.27
N ARG A 1055 -3.18 24.98 -17.84
CA ARG A 1055 -3.00 24.14 -19.02
C ARG A 1055 -3.51 22.73 -18.79
N ARG A 1056 -3.21 22.11 -17.64
CA ARG A 1056 -3.71 20.77 -17.29
C ARG A 1056 -5.22 20.72 -17.18
N ILE A 1057 -5.86 21.73 -16.57
CA ILE A 1057 -7.32 21.82 -16.47
C ILE A 1057 -7.96 21.85 -17.85
N LEU A 1058 -7.48 22.73 -18.73
CA LEU A 1058 -7.98 22.87 -20.11
C LEU A 1058 -7.80 21.58 -20.93
N VAL A 1059 -6.72 20.84 -20.69
CA VAL A 1059 -6.47 19.54 -21.33
C VAL A 1059 -7.38 18.44 -20.77
N LEU A 1060 -7.56 18.37 -19.45
CA LEU A 1060 -8.41 17.36 -18.81
C LEU A 1060 -9.87 17.46 -19.28
N GLN A 1061 -10.35 18.67 -19.58
CA GLN A 1061 -11.69 18.90 -20.14
C GLN A 1061 -11.90 18.25 -21.51
N LYS A 1062 -10.83 18.01 -22.28
CA LYS A 1062 -10.90 17.36 -23.59
C LYS A 1062 -10.90 15.83 -23.54
N ILE A 1063 -10.56 15.23 -22.40
CA ILE A 1063 -10.50 13.77 -22.28
C ILE A 1063 -11.92 13.25 -22.06
N ASP A 1064 -12.38 12.35 -22.93
CA ASP A 1064 -13.75 11.80 -22.92
C ASP A 1064 -14.19 11.25 -21.55
N LEU A 1065 -13.22 10.76 -20.76
CA LEU A 1065 -13.44 10.22 -19.42
C LEU A 1065 -13.94 11.28 -18.40
N PHE A 1066 -13.61 12.55 -18.63
CA PHE A 1066 -13.72 13.63 -17.65
C PHE A 1066 -14.72 14.72 -18.05
N VAL A 1067 -15.43 14.56 -19.16
CA VAL A 1067 -16.36 15.55 -19.74
C VAL A 1067 -17.50 15.97 -18.79
N HIS A 1068 -17.88 15.11 -17.85
CA HIS A 1068 -19.00 15.36 -16.92
C HIS A 1068 -18.59 15.84 -15.52
N LEU A 1069 -17.32 16.23 -15.33
CA LEU A 1069 -16.83 16.70 -14.04
C LEU A 1069 -17.29 18.12 -13.71
N ALA A 1070 -17.45 18.41 -12.41
CA ALA A 1070 -17.64 19.78 -11.95
C ALA A 1070 -16.33 20.57 -12.03
N PRO A 1071 -16.37 21.91 -12.11
CA PRO A 1071 -15.17 22.76 -12.18
C PRO A 1071 -14.14 22.50 -11.05
N ASP A 1072 -14.62 22.28 -9.83
CA ASP A 1072 -13.76 22.01 -8.67
C ASP A 1072 -13.02 20.66 -8.77
N ASP A 1073 -13.63 19.66 -9.41
CA ASP A 1073 -13.05 18.33 -9.61
C ASP A 1073 -11.89 18.38 -10.61
N PHE A 1074 -11.93 19.29 -11.59
CA PHE A 1074 -10.85 19.48 -12.56
C PHE A 1074 -9.59 20.06 -11.93
N LEU A 1075 -9.74 21.03 -11.02
CA LEU A 1075 -8.62 21.62 -10.30
C LEU A 1075 -7.90 20.55 -9.47
N TRP A 1076 -8.68 19.75 -8.74
CA TRP A 1076 -8.16 18.65 -7.94
C TRP A 1076 -7.44 17.60 -8.81
N LEU A 1077 -8.04 17.19 -9.93
CA LEU A 1077 -7.43 16.24 -10.86
C LEU A 1077 -6.16 16.80 -11.50
N ALA A 1078 -6.15 18.08 -11.89
CA ALA A 1078 -4.99 18.75 -12.49
C ALA A 1078 -3.77 18.83 -11.55
N GLN A 1079 -4.01 18.90 -10.24
CA GLN A 1079 -2.95 18.85 -9.23
C GLN A 1079 -2.36 17.43 -9.09
N MET A 1080 -3.16 16.39 -9.36
CA MET A 1080 -2.76 15.00 -9.16
C MET A 1080 -2.10 14.35 -10.38
N VAL A 1081 -2.25 14.89 -11.57
CA VAL A 1081 -1.79 14.27 -12.82
C VAL A 1081 -0.35 14.64 -13.18
N ASP A 1082 0.36 13.74 -13.86
CA ASP A 1082 1.71 13.97 -14.39
C ASP A 1082 1.68 14.09 -15.92
N GLU A 1083 2.61 14.85 -16.50
CA GLU A 1083 2.79 14.94 -17.96
C GLU A 1083 4.05 14.17 -18.38
N VAL A 1084 3.93 13.31 -19.39
CA VAL A 1084 5.04 12.50 -19.90
C VAL A 1084 5.08 12.60 -21.43
N ALA A 1085 6.24 12.93 -21.97
CA ALA A 1085 6.47 13.04 -23.41
C ALA A 1085 7.16 11.80 -23.97
N PHE A 1086 6.75 11.39 -25.18
CA PHE A 1086 7.30 10.25 -25.91
C PHE A 1086 7.70 10.67 -27.33
N ALA A 1087 8.84 10.17 -27.80
CA ALA A 1087 9.31 10.41 -29.16
C ALA A 1087 8.58 9.51 -30.18
N PRO A 1088 8.53 9.89 -31.47
CA PRO A 1088 7.96 9.04 -32.52
C PRO A 1088 8.60 7.64 -32.55
N GLY A 1089 7.78 6.61 -32.54
CA GLY A 1089 8.17 5.20 -32.53
C GLY A 1089 8.54 4.64 -31.15
N GLU A 1090 8.52 5.47 -30.10
CA GLU A 1090 8.82 5.03 -28.74
C GLU A 1090 7.70 4.15 -28.17
N THR A 1091 8.08 3.07 -27.49
CA THR A 1091 7.13 2.13 -26.87
C THR A 1091 6.74 2.63 -25.49
N ILE A 1092 5.45 2.86 -25.28
CA ILE A 1092 4.89 3.33 -24.01
C ILE A 1092 4.61 2.15 -23.09
N CYS A 1093 3.99 1.09 -23.60
CA CYS A 1093 3.80 -0.16 -22.86
C CYS A 1093 3.79 -1.37 -23.80
N ARG A 1094 4.09 -2.55 -23.26
CA ARG A 1094 4.10 -3.81 -24.03
C ARG A 1094 3.06 -4.79 -23.54
N ALA A 1095 2.50 -5.57 -24.46
CA ALA A 1095 1.57 -6.62 -24.12
C ALA A 1095 2.24 -7.64 -23.17
N GLY A 1096 1.57 -7.96 -22.05
CA GLY A 1096 2.07 -8.89 -21.03
C GLY A 1096 2.81 -8.23 -19.86
N ASP A 1097 3.21 -6.96 -19.97
CA ASP A 1097 3.80 -6.24 -18.83
C ASP A 1097 2.72 -5.92 -17.79
N PHE A 1098 3.05 -5.95 -16.50
CA PHE A 1098 2.14 -5.42 -15.48
C PHE A 1098 2.19 -3.88 -15.52
N GLY A 1099 1.02 -3.24 -15.48
CA GLY A 1099 0.91 -1.79 -15.52
C GLY A 1099 -0.08 -1.26 -14.49
N ASP A 1100 0.31 -0.20 -13.82
CA ASP A 1100 -0.42 0.52 -12.77
C ASP A 1100 -0.84 1.94 -13.20
N THR A 1101 -0.70 2.23 -14.49
CA THR A 1101 -0.83 3.58 -15.08
C THR A 1101 -1.82 3.60 -16.24
N MET A 1102 -2.59 4.67 -16.37
CA MET A 1102 -3.36 4.99 -17.57
C MET A 1102 -2.91 6.34 -18.10
N TYR A 1103 -3.13 6.52 -19.39
CA TYR A 1103 -2.66 7.68 -20.13
C TYR A 1103 -3.83 8.33 -20.86
N GLY A 1104 -4.02 9.63 -20.66
CA GLY A 1104 -4.80 10.49 -21.53
C GLY A 1104 -3.90 11.11 -22.60
N ILE A 1105 -4.35 11.20 -23.84
CA ILE A 1105 -3.57 11.76 -24.95
C ILE A 1105 -3.82 13.27 -25.01
N ILE A 1106 -2.79 14.05 -24.71
CA ILE A 1106 -2.83 15.52 -24.73
C ILE A 1106 -2.55 16.02 -26.15
N GLU A 1107 -1.47 15.53 -26.76
CA GLU A 1107 -1.03 15.91 -28.10
C GLU A 1107 -0.41 14.68 -28.78
N GLY A 1108 -0.65 14.53 -30.09
CA GLY A 1108 -0.12 13.43 -30.91
C GLY A 1108 -1.03 12.19 -30.96
N SER A 1109 -0.50 11.08 -31.48
CA SER A 1109 -1.28 9.86 -31.71
C SER A 1109 -0.55 8.58 -31.31
N ILE A 1110 -1.32 7.65 -30.74
CA ILE A 1110 -0.83 6.36 -30.21
C ILE A 1110 -1.36 5.21 -31.06
N ARG A 1111 -0.46 4.33 -31.47
CA ARG A 1111 -0.77 3.07 -32.12
C ARG A 1111 -0.90 1.97 -31.07
N VAL A 1112 -2.05 1.32 -31.01
CA VAL A 1112 -2.31 0.14 -30.18
C VAL A 1112 -2.24 -1.10 -31.07
N HIS A 1113 -1.30 -2.00 -30.80
CA HIS A 1113 -1.01 -3.14 -31.68
C HIS A 1113 -0.51 -4.35 -30.88
N ARG A 1114 -0.39 -5.51 -31.53
CA ARG A 1114 0.34 -6.66 -30.96
C ARG A 1114 1.12 -7.34 -32.07
N GLY A 1115 2.44 -7.24 -32.02
CA GLY A 1115 3.29 -7.62 -33.16
C GLY A 1115 2.98 -6.76 -34.40
N SER A 1116 2.62 -7.39 -35.52
CA SER A 1116 2.30 -6.71 -36.79
C SER A 1116 0.84 -6.29 -36.93
N GLU A 1117 -0.05 -6.78 -36.07
CA GLU A 1117 -1.50 -6.53 -36.13
C GLU A 1117 -1.84 -5.25 -35.35
N GLU A 1118 -2.48 -4.29 -36.01
CA GLU A 1118 -2.89 -3.00 -35.44
C GLU A 1118 -4.36 -3.05 -35.02
N TYR A 1119 -4.62 -2.81 -33.73
CA TYR A 1119 -5.97 -2.84 -33.17
C TYR A 1119 -6.67 -1.48 -33.30
N ALA A 1120 -5.95 -0.39 -33.02
CA ALA A 1120 -6.50 0.97 -33.09
C ALA A 1120 -5.38 2.03 -33.18
N VAL A 1121 -5.74 3.22 -33.66
CA VAL A 1121 -4.94 4.44 -33.52
C VAL A 1121 -5.75 5.45 -32.71
N LEU A 1122 -5.24 5.79 -31.54
CA LEU A 1122 -5.84 6.76 -30.61
C LEU A 1122 -5.27 8.15 -30.88
N GLN A 1123 -6.12 9.17 -30.78
CA GLN A 1123 -5.81 10.58 -31.07
C GLN A 1123 -5.94 11.44 -29.80
N GLU A 1124 -5.63 12.73 -29.90
CA GLU A 1124 -5.89 13.72 -28.83
C GLU A 1124 -7.33 13.59 -28.26
N GLY A 1125 -7.45 13.69 -26.94
CA GLY A 1125 -8.71 13.48 -26.20
C GLY A 1125 -9.02 12.03 -25.85
N SER A 1126 -8.39 11.04 -26.52
CA SER A 1126 -8.55 9.62 -26.18
C SER A 1126 -7.69 9.20 -24.99
N PHE A 1127 -7.98 8.05 -24.37
CA PHE A 1127 -7.18 7.47 -23.29
C PHE A 1127 -6.98 5.95 -23.44
N PHE A 1128 -5.95 5.42 -22.78
CA PHE A 1128 -5.62 3.99 -22.78
C PHE A 1128 -4.92 3.52 -21.51
N GLY A 1129 -4.94 2.21 -21.28
CA GLY A 1129 -4.28 1.56 -20.16
C GLY A 1129 -5.17 1.34 -18.94
N GLU A 1130 -6.46 1.66 -19.07
CA GLU A 1130 -7.48 1.59 -18.02
C GLU A 1130 -7.69 0.16 -17.49
N MET A 1131 -7.57 -0.85 -18.35
CA MET A 1131 -7.80 -2.25 -17.98
C MET A 1131 -6.86 -2.73 -16.87
N ALA A 1132 -5.57 -2.41 -17.01
CA ALA A 1132 -4.53 -2.87 -16.07
C ALA A 1132 -4.67 -2.20 -14.68
N ILE A 1133 -5.11 -0.94 -14.66
CA ILE A 1133 -5.45 -0.23 -13.42
C ILE A 1133 -6.66 -0.85 -12.73
N ILE A 1134 -7.70 -1.20 -13.48
CA ILE A 1134 -8.95 -1.68 -12.91
C ILE A 1134 -8.80 -3.09 -12.33
N ASP A 1135 -8.25 -4.02 -13.12
CA ASP A 1135 -8.25 -5.45 -12.79
C ASP A 1135 -6.92 -6.03 -12.29
N SER A 1136 -5.88 -5.19 -12.16
CA SER A 1136 -4.52 -5.60 -11.78
C SER A 1136 -3.85 -6.57 -12.76
N GLY A 1137 -4.42 -6.78 -13.95
CA GLY A 1137 -3.91 -7.70 -14.94
C GLY A 1137 -2.80 -7.09 -15.80
N PRO A 1138 -2.12 -7.91 -16.61
CA PRO A 1138 -1.12 -7.43 -17.55
C PRO A 1138 -1.75 -6.56 -18.65
N ARG A 1139 -0.92 -5.73 -19.28
CA ARG A 1139 -1.24 -4.94 -20.47
C ARG A 1139 -1.71 -5.87 -21.59
N SER A 1140 -2.85 -5.54 -22.19
CA SER A 1140 -3.50 -6.37 -23.21
C SER A 1140 -2.87 -6.23 -24.60
N ALA A 1141 -2.20 -5.11 -24.87
CA ALA A 1141 -1.62 -4.76 -26.17
C ALA A 1141 -0.33 -3.93 -25.99
N ASP A 1142 0.47 -3.86 -27.06
CA ASP A 1142 1.58 -2.91 -27.20
C ASP A 1142 1.05 -1.53 -27.58
N CYS A 1143 1.56 -0.48 -26.96
CA CYS A 1143 1.26 0.91 -27.33
C CYS A 1143 2.55 1.62 -27.74
N THR A 1144 2.57 2.19 -28.95
CA THR A 1144 3.70 2.95 -29.49
C THR A 1144 3.25 4.34 -29.97
N ALA A 1145 4.07 5.36 -29.73
CA ALA A 1145 3.82 6.70 -30.24
C ALA A 1145 4.05 6.74 -31.76
N LYS A 1146 3.11 7.29 -32.55
CA LYS A 1146 3.33 7.48 -34.00
C LYS A 1146 4.10 8.76 -34.31
N GLU A 1147 3.92 9.77 -33.48
CA GLU A 1147 4.56 11.07 -33.59
C GLU A 1147 5.05 11.53 -32.21
N ALA A 1148 5.52 12.77 -32.08
CA ALA A 1148 5.84 13.30 -30.75
C ALA A 1148 4.53 13.38 -29.96
N THR A 1149 4.44 12.61 -28.88
CA THR A 1149 3.19 12.49 -28.12
C THR A 1149 3.40 12.97 -26.70
N LEU A 1150 2.50 13.83 -26.23
CA LEU A 1150 2.42 14.23 -24.84
C LEU A 1150 1.23 13.53 -24.19
N LEU A 1151 1.49 12.85 -23.09
CA LEU A 1151 0.50 12.05 -22.36
C LEU A 1151 0.32 12.58 -20.94
N LEU A 1152 -0.92 12.52 -20.48
CA LEU A 1152 -1.30 12.74 -19.09
C LEU A 1152 -1.32 11.39 -18.38
N GLN A 1153 -0.44 11.17 -17.42
CA GLN A 1153 -0.31 9.93 -16.67
C GLN A 1153 -1.12 10.00 -15.38
N LEU A 1154 -1.97 9.00 -15.17
CA LEU A 1154 -2.66 8.74 -13.90
C LEU A 1154 -2.29 7.35 -13.37
N ASN A 1155 -1.93 7.27 -12.10
CA ASN A 1155 -1.71 6.00 -11.41
C ASN A 1155 -3.02 5.43 -10.88
N ARG A 1156 -3.03 4.12 -10.61
CA ARG A 1156 -4.19 3.40 -10.09
C ARG A 1156 -4.85 4.08 -8.89
N ASP A 1157 -4.08 4.47 -7.89
CA ASP A 1157 -4.64 5.02 -6.65
C ASP A 1157 -5.35 6.35 -6.90
N GLN A 1158 -4.83 7.15 -7.83
CA GLN A 1158 -5.44 8.43 -8.24
C GLN A 1158 -6.76 8.18 -8.94
N VAL A 1159 -6.79 7.25 -9.89
CA VAL A 1159 -8.00 6.89 -10.65
C VAL A 1159 -9.06 6.30 -9.73
N MET A 1160 -8.69 5.35 -8.86
CA MET A 1160 -9.62 4.71 -7.93
C MET A 1160 -10.18 5.71 -6.92
N THR A 1161 -9.33 6.56 -6.32
CA THR A 1161 -9.76 7.64 -5.42
C THR A 1161 -10.78 8.53 -6.12
N PHE A 1162 -10.50 8.90 -7.37
CA PHE A 1162 -11.37 9.79 -8.13
C PHE A 1162 -12.71 9.15 -8.48
N CYS A 1163 -12.71 7.90 -8.95
CA CYS A 1163 -13.94 7.15 -9.23
C CYS A 1163 -14.80 6.93 -7.99
N PHE A 1164 -14.18 6.81 -6.81
CA PHE A 1164 -14.90 6.69 -5.54
C PHE A 1164 -15.52 7.99 -5.05
N GLN A 1165 -15.02 9.14 -5.51
CA GLN A 1165 -15.54 10.45 -5.14
C GLN A 1165 -16.54 10.98 -6.18
N ASN A 1166 -16.43 10.54 -7.44
CA ASN A 1166 -17.24 11.02 -8.56
C ASN A 1166 -17.90 9.88 -9.34
N ILE A 1167 -19.20 9.68 -9.11
CA ILE A 1167 -20.01 8.65 -9.79
C ILE A 1167 -20.03 8.81 -11.31
N ASP A 1168 -20.00 10.04 -11.82
CA ASP A 1168 -20.08 10.27 -13.26
C ASP A 1168 -18.81 9.79 -13.99
N VAL A 1169 -17.66 9.82 -13.32
CA VAL A 1169 -16.40 9.24 -13.82
C VAL A 1169 -16.47 7.73 -13.83
N LEU A 1170 -16.93 7.14 -12.72
CA LEU A 1170 -17.13 5.70 -12.59
C LEU A 1170 -18.08 5.16 -13.68
N ARG A 1171 -19.20 5.87 -13.91
CA ARG A 1171 -20.15 5.57 -14.98
C ARG A 1171 -19.50 5.68 -16.35
N SER A 1172 -18.71 6.73 -16.59
CA SER A 1172 -18.00 6.94 -17.86
C SER A 1172 -16.97 5.83 -18.12
N MET A 1173 -16.20 5.40 -17.12
CA MET A 1173 -15.28 4.26 -17.25
C MET A 1173 -16.00 2.96 -17.62
N MET A 1174 -17.09 2.64 -16.91
CA MET A 1174 -17.88 1.43 -17.19
C MET A 1174 -18.47 1.46 -18.59
N ARG A 1175 -19.02 2.61 -19.00
CA ARG A 1175 -19.58 2.82 -20.35
C ARG A 1175 -18.52 2.59 -21.41
N VAL A 1176 -17.34 3.21 -21.29
CA VAL A 1176 -16.25 3.05 -22.26
C VAL A 1176 -15.80 1.60 -22.40
N ILE A 1177 -15.65 0.86 -21.28
CA ILE A 1177 -15.25 -0.56 -21.33
C ILE A 1177 -16.36 -1.41 -21.95
N ALA A 1178 -17.62 -1.13 -21.61
CA ALA A 1178 -18.77 -1.83 -22.16
C ALA A 1178 -18.96 -1.57 -23.67
N ASP A 1179 -18.75 -0.33 -24.12
CA ASP A 1179 -18.81 0.04 -25.55
C ASP A 1179 -17.67 -0.60 -26.34
N ARG A 1180 -16.45 -0.68 -25.79
CA ARG A 1180 -15.34 -1.43 -26.38
C ARG A 1180 -15.66 -2.92 -26.53
N LEU A 1181 -16.29 -3.51 -25.51
CA LEU A 1181 -16.73 -4.90 -25.54
C LEU A 1181 -17.83 -5.12 -26.59
N ARG A 1182 -18.80 -4.20 -26.69
CA ARG A 1182 -19.85 -4.22 -27.71
C ARG A 1182 -19.28 -4.12 -29.12
N GLY A 1183 -18.29 -3.26 -29.37
CA GLY A 1183 -17.67 -3.12 -30.69
C GLY A 1183 -16.95 -4.39 -31.17
N MET A 1184 -16.70 -5.36 -30.29
CA MET A 1184 -16.08 -6.65 -30.62
C MET A 1184 -17.09 -7.80 -30.84
N ILE A 1185 -18.37 -7.63 -30.43
CA ILE A 1185 -19.46 -8.63 -30.50
C ILE A 1185 -20.42 -8.29 -31.64
#